data_AF-A0A8H4W125-F1
#
_entry.id   AF-A0A8H4W125-F1
#
_cell.length_a   1.000
_cell.length_b   1.000
_cell.length_c   1.000
_cell.angle_alpha   90.00
_cell.angle_beta   90.00
_cell.angle_gamma   90.00
#
_symmetry.space_group_name_H-M   'P 1'
#
loop_
_entity.id
_entity.type
_entity.pdbx_description
1 polymer ?
#
loop_
_entity_poly.entity_id
_entity_poly.type
_entity_poly.pdbx_seq_one_letter_code
_entity_poly.pdbx_strand_id
1 'polypeptide(L)'
;MPKLQDAKVQDSALNHGPAINNIAWVLLVTSTLFICTRVGTKWATSKRFGIDEVLIIISLLFCLLQTVAVNVEVANGFGQPLTALSDNQIEVSQKYLYASNILFIASQTFAKLSVLFLIRQISPIRFHERLALAFGGLTIVWFLTSVLVLTFQCHLPQTWNILSNKCVNLRAAWNYINTFNVALEAGLLVLPIVVIWNIQVQTKRKVVIVGVFWSRALVIAAIIWQALRFNLPDTSFGPTFMNWLTTITITLVENLSIITACVPYLKPFLQSLESGLVRSDDLRRRGDITNFGTGFDKVSGAYGSGSRRQVSGNRSQLTTKDNESKSRETAVELAHIVNPQTVASVTVGRRNSRDRPAPTMAKPYVEMDVIQQNESSMDEAALGNLKMQSIAERDDAQLRRVGKVPVLKRKFGFMSMLGFSCTILITWEAELMTLGNLFTNGGYAGTVYAYIIAWVGILCAFVTMGELASMAPVSGGQYHWASMLAPASSGRFLSYLVGWLNVVGWQSAVAGIGFLNASLIQGISALNSSTYSPQPWQATLLVWAVVIVAVFVNTVISSLLPKIEGLVLILHVLGFFAILIPLISMGPHGDASDVFTVFVNGGAWPTMGVSFMIGMVSTVWNFLGADGAVHMSEEVHNAAVVVPWAIIFSILLNGALGFGMLLAALFRLGDPTVVFASPAPFMTIFQQAVGANGGANAMIAIIILLAFSALISITAGASRMTWSFARDRGLPGWHYLSKVDSRAIPVFAVTLTATITCLLALINIGSSAAFNDVISLTINSLFITYLIGNGLLLWRRVTGKILVEFEVDHELRNVDCNHLVWGPMHVPEPFGTIVNVIGCVFMIVVLFFSFWPAVNHPVGATMNYSSLMLGATVIFSTAYYFIIAKKTYTGPIVEI
;
A
#
# COMPACT_ATOMS: atom_id res chain seq x y z
N MET A 1 5.08 50.56 13.81
CA MET A 1 4.75 49.12 13.87
C MET A 1 5.80 48.18 13.25
N PRO A 2 6.50 48.47 12.12
CA PRO A 2 7.39 47.50 11.46
C PRO A 2 8.38 46.77 12.39
N LYS A 3 9.09 47.52 13.26
CA LYS A 3 10.09 46.97 14.19
C LYS A 3 9.60 45.85 15.13
N LEU A 4 8.29 45.72 15.37
CA LEU A 4 7.71 44.63 16.18
C LEU A 4 7.48 43.34 15.36
N GLN A 5 7.37 43.50 14.04
CA GLN A 5 7.24 42.43 13.06
C GLN A 5 8.64 41.92 12.68
N ASP A 6 9.60 42.83 12.45
CA ASP A 6 11.02 42.51 12.27
C ASP A 6 11.57 41.71 13.47
N ALA A 7 11.28 42.14 14.70
CA ALA A 7 11.65 41.42 15.92
C ALA A 7 11.06 40.00 15.95
N LYS A 8 9.75 39.83 15.69
CA LYS A 8 9.11 38.50 15.65
C LYS A 8 9.66 37.59 14.55
N VAL A 9 10.09 38.14 13.41
CA VAL A 9 10.72 37.37 12.33
C VAL A 9 12.15 36.96 12.69
N GLN A 10 12.85 37.79 13.48
CA GLN A 10 14.19 37.45 13.97
C GLN A 10 14.15 36.47 15.16
N ASP A 11 13.16 36.58 16.05
CA ASP A 11 12.90 35.61 17.14
C ASP A 11 12.47 34.24 16.59
N SER A 12 11.64 34.19 15.54
CA SER A 12 11.21 32.92 14.94
C SER A 12 12.34 32.19 14.21
N ALA A 13 13.30 32.92 13.63
CA ALA A 13 14.50 32.36 13.01
C ALA A 13 15.45 31.67 14.03
N LEU A 14 15.34 31.97 15.33
CA LEU A 14 16.13 31.37 16.40
C LEU A 14 15.34 30.39 17.30
N ASN A 15 14.17 29.90 16.88
CA ASN A 15 13.40 28.89 17.61
C ASN A 15 13.43 27.52 16.91
N HIS A 16 14.29 26.61 17.37
CA HIS A 16 14.43 25.26 16.81
C HIS A 16 13.51 24.20 17.46
N GLY A 17 12.82 24.54 18.56
CA GLY A 17 11.89 23.66 19.27
C GLY A 17 10.85 22.93 18.37
N PRO A 18 10.15 23.64 17.45
CA PRO A 18 9.23 23.02 16.49
C PRO A 18 9.84 21.87 15.66
N ALA A 19 11.10 21.99 15.24
CA ALA A 19 11.77 20.96 14.44
C ALA A 19 12.07 19.71 15.27
N ILE A 20 12.49 19.88 16.53
CA ILE A 20 12.72 18.78 17.47
C ILE A 20 11.42 17.98 17.70
N ASN A 21 10.32 18.68 18.00
CA ASN A 21 9.01 18.08 18.23
C ASN A 21 8.53 17.26 17.02
N ASN A 22 8.57 17.86 15.83
CA ASN A 22 8.09 17.19 14.61
C ASN A 22 8.91 15.93 14.30
N ILE A 23 10.23 15.99 14.39
CA ILE A 23 11.09 14.82 14.18
C ILE A 23 10.82 13.75 15.25
N ALA A 24 10.65 14.12 16.52
CA ALA A 24 10.38 13.17 17.59
C ALA A 24 9.05 12.42 17.41
N TRP A 25 7.94 13.14 17.16
CA TRP A 25 6.62 12.52 16.98
C TRP A 25 6.55 11.65 15.72
N VAL A 26 7.12 12.09 14.59
CA VAL A 26 7.14 11.29 13.35
C VAL A 26 7.94 9.99 13.52
N LEU A 27 9.09 10.05 14.21
CA LEU A 27 9.90 8.88 14.50
C LEU A 27 9.21 7.92 15.49
N LEU A 28 8.60 8.43 16.56
CA LEU A 28 7.84 7.62 17.53
C LEU A 28 6.66 6.89 16.87
N VAL A 29 5.89 7.58 16.02
CA VAL A 29 4.77 7.00 15.28
C VAL A 29 5.27 5.91 14.31
N THR A 30 6.40 6.13 13.65
CA THR A 30 7.07 5.11 12.81
C THR A 30 7.47 3.88 13.62
N SER A 31 8.20 4.05 14.73
CA SER A 31 8.60 2.96 15.63
C SER A 31 7.41 2.16 16.17
N THR A 32 6.31 2.87 16.51
CA THR A 32 5.07 2.27 16.98
C THR A 32 4.52 1.27 15.95
N LEU A 33 4.38 1.64 14.67
CA LEU A 33 3.86 0.69 13.67
C LEU A 33 4.87 -0.41 13.28
N PHE A 34 6.18 -0.18 13.36
CA PHE A 34 7.15 -1.27 13.21
C PHE A 34 6.98 -2.34 14.31
N ILE A 35 6.67 -1.93 15.54
CA ILE A 35 6.31 -2.85 16.64
C ILE A 35 4.94 -3.50 16.40
N CYS A 36 3.90 -2.75 16.02
CA CYS A 36 2.59 -3.33 15.70
C CYS A 36 2.68 -4.37 14.57
N THR A 37 3.50 -4.12 13.55
CA THR A 37 3.76 -5.06 12.46
C THR A 37 4.48 -6.31 12.98
N ARG A 38 5.53 -6.17 13.81
CA ARG A 38 6.21 -7.30 14.45
C ARG A 38 5.26 -8.15 15.29
N VAL A 39 4.54 -7.52 16.22
CA VAL A 39 3.62 -8.18 17.17
C VAL A 39 2.48 -8.86 16.40
N GLY A 40 1.84 -8.17 15.46
CA GLY A 40 0.80 -8.71 14.60
C GLY A 40 1.28 -9.91 13.76
N THR A 41 2.51 -9.84 13.25
CA THR A 41 3.12 -10.95 12.49
C THR A 41 3.39 -12.17 13.36
N LYS A 42 3.97 -11.99 14.56
CA LYS A 42 4.24 -13.10 15.48
C LYS A 42 2.95 -13.70 16.06
N TRP A 43 1.93 -12.87 16.29
CA TRP A 43 0.58 -13.30 16.65
C TRP A 43 -0.05 -14.15 15.53
N ALA A 44 -0.04 -13.66 14.28
CA ALA A 44 -0.59 -14.38 13.14
C ALA A 44 0.13 -15.71 12.84
N THR A 45 1.45 -15.75 13.00
CA THR A 45 2.28 -16.94 12.67
C THR A 45 2.43 -17.95 13.81
N SER A 46 2.36 -17.54 15.09
CA SER A 46 2.66 -18.43 16.22
C SER A 46 1.63 -18.42 17.35
N LYS A 47 0.68 -17.46 17.36
CA LYS A 47 -0.36 -17.29 18.39
C LYS A 47 0.16 -17.26 19.84
N ARG A 48 1.42 -16.88 20.05
CA ARG A 48 2.08 -16.79 21.36
C ARG A 48 2.94 -15.53 21.44
N PHE A 49 2.92 -14.87 22.60
CA PHE A 49 3.83 -13.77 22.90
C PHE A 49 5.16 -14.31 23.44
N GLY A 50 6.28 -13.78 22.93
CA GLY A 50 7.61 -14.04 23.48
C GLY A 50 8.05 -12.96 24.48
N ILE A 51 9.11 -13.27 25.24
CA ILE A 51 9.76 -12.29 26.12
C ILE A 51 10.32 -11.12 25.30
N ASP A 52 10.75 -11.38 24.06
CA ASP A 52 11.30 -10.39 23.15
C ASP A 52 10.25 -9.37 22.64
N GLU A 53 8.96 -9.72 22.57
CA GLU A 53 7.89 -8.73 22.36
C GLU A 53 7.67 -7.86 23.60
N VAL A 54 7.66 -8.46 24.79
CA VAL A 54 7.52 -7.70 26.04
C VAL A 54 8.67 -6.69 26.16
N LEU A 55 9.90 -7.09 25.85
CA LEU A 55 11.06 -6.21 25.83
C LEU A 55 10.94 -5.07 24.81
N ILE A 56 10.46 -5.31 23.59
CA ILE A 56 10.33 -4.22 22.60
C ILE A 56 9.15 -3.28 22.89
N ILE A 57 8.06 -3.79 23.49
CA ILE A 57 6.94 -2.97 23.97
C ILE A 57 7.39 -2.09 25.15
N ILE A 58 8.24 -2.61 26.05
CA ILE A 58 8.85 -1.81 27.13
C ILE A 58 9.79 -0.73 26.54
N SER A 59 10.57 -1.04 25.50
CA SER A 59 11.36 -0.03 24.79
C SER A 59 10.48 1.08 24.20
N LEU A 60 9.34 0.74 23.58
CA LEU A 60 8.40 1.75 23.08
C LEU A 60 7.80 2.62 24.18
N LEU A 61 7.50 2.04 25.35
CA LEU A 61 7.02 2.80 26.51
C LEU A 61 8.08 3.82 26.98
N PHE A 62 9.36 3.44 27.04
CA PHE A 62 10.43 4.37 27.33
C PHE A 62 10.62 5.43 26.24
N CYS A 63 10.46 5.08 24.96
CA CYS A 63 10.52 6.03 23.84
C CYS A 63 9.36 7.03 23.83
N LEU A 64 8.15 6.60 24.19
CA LEU A 64 7.00 7.48 24.40
C LEU A 64 7.27 8.45 25.55
N LEU A 65 7.76 7.96 26.69
CA LEU A 65 8.13 8.81 27.83
C LEU A 65 9.27 9.79 27.50
N GLN A 66 10.27 9.35 26.72
CA GLN A 66 11.36 10.20 26.22
C GLN A 66 10.81 11.30 25.30
N THR A 67 9.92 10.96 24.37
CA THR A 67 9.31 11.92 23.44
C THR A 67 8.43 12.93 24.17
N VAL A 68 7.69 12.51 25.19
CA VAL A 68 6.93 13.40 26.07
C VAL A 68 7.86 14.32 26.88
N ALA A 69 8.98 13.80 27.41
CA ALA A 69 9.96 14.64 28.11
C ALA A 69 10.57 15.70 27.18
N VAL A 70 10.98 15.32 25.96
CA VAL A 70 11.46 16.25 24.92
C VAL A 70 10.38 17.27 24.54
N ASN A 71 9.11 16.88 24.49
CA ASN A 71 8.01 17.78 24.18
C ASN A 71 7.80 18.85 25.27
N VAL A 72 7.89 18.47 26.55
CA VAL A 72 7.79 19.42 27.68
C VAL A 72 9.06 20.29 27.79
N GLU A 73 10.24 19.72 27.50
CA GLU A 73 11.51 20.45 27.38
C GLU A 73 11.40 21.56 26.31
N VAL A 74 10.88 21.26 25.12
CA VAL A 74 10.59 22.24 24.06
C VAL A 74 9.52 23.25 24.47
N ALA A 75 8.45 22.82 25.14
CA ALA A 75 7.40 23.71 25.63
C ALA A 75 7.92 24.74 26.66
N ASN A 76 9.05 24.45 27.32
CA ASN A 76 9.76 25.36 28.22
C ASN A 76 10.92 26.11 27.51
N GLY A 77 10.89 26.21 26.18
CA GLY A 77 11.79 27.07 25.40
C GLY A 77 13.12 26.43 24.98
N PHE A 78 13.28 25.12 25.10
CA PHE A 78 14.48 24.45 24.56
C PHE A 78 14.60 24.64 23.03
N GLY A 79 15.83 24.88 22.56
CA GLY A 79 16.08 25.27 21.17
C GLY A 79 15.90 26.77 20.89
N GLN A 80 15.80 27.61 21.93
CA GLN A 80 15.82 29.09 21.85
C GLN A 80 17.09 29.66 22.54
N PRO A 81 17.46 30.93 22.27
CA PRO A 81 18.57 31.59 22.97
C PRO A 81 18.32 31.70 24.48
N LEU A 82 19.34 31.46 25.30
CA LEU A 82 19.27 31.60 26.76
C LEU A 82 18.80 33.00 27.22
N THR A 83 19.07 34.04 26.43
CA THR A 83 18.65 35.42 26.69
C THR A 83 17.15 35.68 26.49
N ALA A 84 16.40 34.72 25.94
CA ALA A 84 14.96 34.81 25.72
C ALA A 84 14.12 34.04 26.77
N LEU A 85 14.77 33.38 27.72
CA LEU A 85 14.13 32.47 28.68
C LEU A 85 14.20 32.99 30.11
N SER A 86 13.15 32.72 30.90
CA SER A 86 13.18 32.95 32.36
C SER A 86 13.90 31.82 33.11
N ASP A 87 14.43 32.12 34.30
CA ASP A 87 15.13 31.13 35.14
C ASP A 87 14.30 29.86 35.41
N ASN A 88 12.97 30.02 35.60
CA ASN A 88 12.05 28.90 35.79
C ASN A 88 11.91 28.04 34.52
N GLN A 89 11.84 28.64 33.32
CA GLN A 89 11.84 27.89 32.06
C GLN A 89 13.15 27.12 31.87
N ILE A 90 14.29 27.74 32.21
CA ILE A 90 15.61 27.10 32.16
C ILE A 90 15.69 25.91 33.13
N GLU A 91 15.24 26.07 34.39
CA GLU A 91 15.26 24.98 35.37
C GLU A 91 14.34 23.82 34.96
N VAL A 92 13.14 24.12 34.45
CA VAL A 92 12.20 23.09 33.97
C VAL A 92 12.75 22.38 32.73
N SER A 93 13.28 23.12 31.74
CA SER A 93 13.94 22.55 30.56
C SER A 93 15.08 21.60 30.94
N GLN A 94 15.96 21.99 31.86
CA GLN A 94 17.05 21.14 32.36
C GLN A 94 16.57 19.85 33.03
N LYS A 95 15.49 19.91 33.83
CA LYS A 95 14.91 18.72 34.48
C LYS A 95 14.37 17.72 33.46
N TYR A 96 13.70 18.19 32.41
CA TYR A 96 13.18 17.32 31.36
C TYR A 96 14.28 16.80 30.42
N LEU A 97 15.31 17.59 30.10
CA LEU A 97 16.52 17.13 29.41
C LEU A 97 17.27 16.04 30.20
N TYR A 98 17.38 16.20 31.52
CA TYR A 98 17.96 15.18 32.39
C TYR A 98 17.15 13.87 32.36
N ALA A 99 15.81 13.96 32.41
CA ALA A 99 14.93 12.80 32.32
C ALA A 99 14.96 12.12 30.94
N SER A 100 14.88 12.88 29.84
CA SER A 100 14.86 12.36 28.47
C SER A 100 16.12 11.55 28.14
N ASN A 101 17.29 12.01 28.60
CA ASN A 101 18.56 11.30 28.45
C ASN A 101 18.60 9.95 29.22
N ILE A 102 18.00 9.85 30.40
CA ILE A 102 17.93 8.59 31.16
C ILE A 102 16.94 7.61 30.49
N LEU A 103 15.80 8.12 30.01
CA LEU A 103 14.77 7.33 29.31
C LEU A 103 15.30 6.76 27.98
N PHE A 104 16.08 7.54 27.22
CA PHE A 104 16.81 7.09 26.03
C PHE A 104 17.70 5.87 26.31
N ILE A 105 18.50 5.92 27.38
CA ILE A 105 19.40 4.81 27.76
C ILE A 105 18.63 3.55 28.17
N ALA A 106 17.49 3.70 28.85
CA ALA A 106 16.58 2.57 29.13
C ALA A 106 16.02 1.97 27.83
N SER A 107 15.44 2.79 26.96
CA SER A 107 14.87 2.36 25.67
C SER A 107 15.89 1.63 24.79
N GLN A 108 17.09 2.19 24.61
CA GLN A 108 18.22 1.55 23.92
C GLN A 108 18.54 0.15 24.47
N THR A 109 18.50 0.00 25.79
CA THR A 109 18.80 -1.26 26.49
C THR A 109 17.72 -2.31 26.19
N PHE A 110 16.45 -1.95 26.27
CA PHE A 110 15.34 -2.86 26.00
C PHE A 110 15.24 -3.25 24.51
N ALA A 111 15.53 -2.34 23.58
CA ALA A 111 15.63 -2.65 22.14
C ALA A 111 16.74 -3.67 21.85
N LYS A 112 17.95 -3.46 22.39
CA LYS A 112 19.09 -4.39 22.26
C LYS A 112 18.77 -5.77 22.87
N LEU A 113 18.20 -5.80 24.08
CA LEU A 113 17.82 -7.05 24.75
C LEU A 113 16.77 -7.84 23.96
N SER A 114 15.78 -7.17 23.35
CA SER A 114 14.79 -7.83 22.48
C SER A 114 15.46 -8.59 21.32
N VAL A 115 16.48 -7.99 20.67
CA VAL A 115 17.24 -8.63 19.58
C VAL A 115 18.09 -9.80 20.09
N LEU A 116 18.68 -9.70 21.29
CA LEU A 116 19.45 -10.79 21.91
C LEU A 116 18.58 -11.98 22.28
N PHE A 117 17.38 -11.75 22.82
CA PHE A 117 16.41 -12.82 23.09
C PHE A 117 15.90 -13.47 21.79
N LEU A 118 15.69 -12.70 20.72
CA LEU A 118 15.39 -13.23 19.39
C LEU A 118 16.50 -14.15 18.85
N ILE A 119 17.77 -13.69 18.90
CA ILE A 119 18.92 -14.49 18.44
C ILE A 119 19.06 -15.78 19.25
N ARG A 120 18.82 -15.70 20.57
CA ARG A 120 18.75 -16.87 21.45
C ARG A 120 17.61 -17.82 21.05
N GLN A 121 16.41 -17.32 20.80
CA GLN A 121 15.25 -18.14 20.41
C GLN A 121 15.47 -18.87 19.07
N ILE A 122 16.19 -18.25 18.13
CA ILE A 122 16.49 -18.84 16.81
C ILE A 122 17.60 -19.90 16.88
N SER A 123 18.49 -19.88 17.88
CA SER A 123 19.69 -20.72 17.87
C SER A 123 19.54 -22.03 18.65
N PRO A 124 19.67 -23.21 18.00
CA PRO A 124 19.56 -24.51 18.69
C PRO A 124 20.83 -24.90 19.46
N ILE A 125 21.88 -24.08 19.46
CA ILE A 125 23.20 -24.43 20.02
C ILE A 125 23.45 -23.67 21.33
N ARG A 126 23.59 -24.41 22.44
CA ARG A 126 23.83 -23.86 23.79
C ARG A 126 25.01 -22.89 23.91
N PHE A 127 26.02 -23.02 23.05
CA PHE A 127 27.14 -22.06 22.98
C PHE A 127 26.66 -20.66 22.55
N HIS A 128 25.80 -20.58 21.54
CA HIS A 128 25.22 -19.33 21.07
C HIS A 128 24.24 -18.74 22.10
N GLU A 129 23.46 -19.57 22.80
CA GLU A 129 22.62 -19.08 23.91
C GLU A 129 23.46 -18.42 25.00
N ARG A 130 24.57 -19.05 25.42
CA ARG A 130 25.50 -18.50 26.41
C ARG A 130 26.14 -17.20 25.92
N LEU A 131 26.52 -17.13 24.65
CA LEU A 131 27.10 -15.94 24.03
C LEU A 131 26.10 -14.77 23.99
N ALA A 132 24.84 -15.03 23.61
CA ALA A 132 23.77 -14.03 23.63
C ALA A 132 23.42 -13.56 25.06
N LEU A 133 23.43 -14.48 26.04
CA LEU A 133 23.23 -14.13 27.46
C LEU A 133 24.40 -13.30 28.02
N ALA A 134 25.64 -13.63 27.70
CA ALA A 134 26.82 -12.85 28.09
C ALA A 134 26.76 -11.42 27.50
N PHE A 135 26.37 -11.29 26.23
CA PHE A 135 26.19 -9.99 25.58
C PHE A 135 25.01 -9.19 26.15
N GLY A 136 23.95 -9.88 26.59
CA GLY A 136 22.86 -9.28 27.38
C GLY A 136 23.35 -8.75 28.72
N GLY A 137 24.21 -9.49 29.41
CA GLY A 137 24.90 -9.04 30.62
C GLY A 137 25.73 -7.78 30.40
N LEU A 138 26.54 -7.73 29.33
CA LEU A 138 27.30 -6.52 28.96
C LEU A 138 26.38 -5.32 28.65
N THR A 139 25.24 -5.56 28.01
CA THR A 139 24.24 -4.52 27.73
C THR A 139 23.63 -3.96 29.02
N ILE A 140 23.36 -4.82 30.01
CA ILE A 140 22.85 -4.43 31.34
C ILE A 140 23.93 -3.70 32.16
N VAL A 141 25.20 -4.10 32.08
CA VAL A 141 26.31 -3.37 32.74
C VAL A 141 26.48 -1.97 32.14
N TRP A 142 26.41 -1.83 30.81
CA TRP A 142 26.42 -0.53 30.13
C TRP A 142 25.23 0.34 30.54
N PHE A 143 24.03 -0.23 30.65
CA PHE A 143 22.85 0.46 31.17
C PHE A 143 23.08 1.02 32.58
N LEU A 144 23.46 0.16 33.53
CA LEU A 144 23.65 0.55 34.93
C LEU A 144 24.75 1.61 35.08
N THR A 145 25.89 1.43 34.43
CA THR A 145 27.00 2.41 34.49
C THR A 145 26.64 3.75 33.82
N SER A 146 25.97 3.72 32.66
CA SER A 146 25.55 4.95 31.96
C SER A 146 24.49 5.73 32.75
N VAL A 147 23.51 5.03 33.34
CA VAL A 147 22.51 5.66 34.21
C VAL A 147 23.15 6.25 35.47
N LEU A 148 24.11 5.56 36.11
CA LEU A 148 24.85 6.13 37.24
C LEU A 148 25.66 7.38 36.86
N VAL A 149 26.36 7.36 35.72
CA VAL A 149 27.13 8.51 35.23
C VAL A 149 26.24 9.72 34.93
N LEU A 150 25.05 9.51 34.33
CA LEU A 150 24.08 10.59 34.11
C LEU A 150 23.44 11.07 35.43
N THR A 151 23.08 10.15 36.34
CA THR A 151 22.43 10.49 37.63
C THR A 151 23.30 11.40 38.50
N PHE A 152 24.62 11.18 38.48
CA PHE A 152 25.60 11.96 39.26
C PHE A 152 26.43 12.93 38.41
N GLN A 153 25.90 13.40 37.27
CA GLN A 153 26.62 14.28 36.35
C GLN A 153 27.01 15.66 36.95
N CYS A 154 26.28 16.13 37.97
CA CYS A 154 26.55 17.38 38.69
C CYS A 154 26.35 17.18 40.20
N HIS A 155 26.87 18.10 41.03
CA HIS A 155 26.80 17.99 42.49
C HIS A 155 25.35 17.98 43.03
N LEU A 156 25.13 17.17 44.07
CA LEU A 156 23.89 17.18 44.86
C LEU A 156 23.67 18.56 45.53
N PRO A 157 22.42 19.02 45.70
CA PRO A 157 21.18 18.33 45.35
C PRO A 157 20.69 18.53 43.90
N GLN A 158 21.30 19.43 43.13
CA GLN A 158 20.82 19.82 41.79
C GLN A 158 21.58 19.10 40.65
N THR A 159 21.44 17.78 40.54
CA THR A 159 22.18 16.98 39.55
C THR A 159 21.83 17.30 38.08
N TRP A 160 20.70 17.97 37.83
CA TRP A 160 20.27 18.45 36.52
C TRP A 160 20.91 19.80 36.09
N ASN A 161 21.54 20.54 37.01
CA ASN A 161 21.99 21.92 36.75
C ASN A 161 23.33 22.00 35.99
N ILE A 162 23.25 21.70 34.69
CA ILE A 162 24.38 21.70 33.74
C ILE A 162 25.00 23.09 33.46
N LEU A 163 24.35 24.18 33.90
CA LEU A 163 24.90 25.55 33.81
C LEU A 163 25.81 25.89 35.00
N SER A 164 25.86 25.05 36.04
CA SER A 164 26.75 25.25 37.18
C SER A 164 28.18 24.80 36.87
N ASN A 165 29.18 25.58 37.31
CA ASN A 165 30.61 25.23 37.23
C ASN A 165 31.02 24.11 38.21
N LYS A 166 30.14 23.11 38.44
CA LYS A 166 30.28 22.01 39.41
C LYS A 166 29.84 20.66 38.83
N CYS A 167 29.80 20.51 37.51
CA CYS A 167 29.52 19.24 36.84
C CYS A 167 30.80 18.49 36.49
N VAL A 168 30.69 17.17 36.28
CA VAL A 168 31.79 16.37 35.69
C VAL A 168 31.97 16.74 34.22
N ASN A 169 33.04 16.25 33.58
CA ASN A 169 33.25 16.48 32.15
C ASN A 169 32.18 15.72 31.32
N LEU A 170 31.09 16.43 30.99
CA LEU A 170 29.94 15.88 30.25
C LEU A 170 30.35 15.34 28.87
N ARG A 171 31.35 15.92 28.20
CA ARG A 171 31.88 15.41 26.92
C ARG A 171 32.60 14.08 27.10
N ALA A 172 33.36 13.90 28.17
CA ALA A 172 33.94 12.59 28.51
C ALA A 172 32.86 11.55 28.86
N ALA A 173 31.83 11.94 29.61
CA ALA A 173 30.71 11.07 29.95
C ALA A 173 29.93 10.58 28.70
N TRP A 174 29.57 11.47 27.79
CA TRP A 174 28.90 11.10 26.55
C TRP A 174 29.80 10.33 25.57
N ASN A 175 31.11 10.60 25.56
CA ASN A 175 32.06 9.79 24.79
C ASN A 175 32.17 8.36 25.32
N TYR A 176 32.13 8.15 26.64
CA TYR A 176 32.00 6.82 27.23
C TYR A 176 30.70 6.14 26.77
N ILE A 177 29.54 6.78 26.98
CA ILE A 177 28.22 6.24 26.63
C ILE A 177 28.18 5.81 25.15
N ASN A 178 28.56 6.71 24.24
CA ASN A 178 28.51 6.47 22.80
C ASN A 178 29.50 5.40 22.33
N THR A 179 30.73 5.37 22.85
CA THR A 179 31.75 4.38 22.44
C THR A 179 31.30 2.95 22.80
N PHE A 180 30.78 2.75 24.00
CA PHE A 180 30.25 1.45 24.41
C PHE A 180 28.94 1.11 23.69
N ASN A 181 28.09 2.09 23.37
CA ASN A 181 26.89 1.88 22.55
C ASN A 181 27.23 1.38 21.13
N VAL A 182 28.24 1.98 20.48
CA VAL A 182 28.78 1.50 19.18
C VAL A 182 29.32 0.07 19.30
N ALA A 183 30.08 -0.24 20.35
CA ALA A 183 30.60 -1.59 20.57
C ALA A 183 29.49 -2.64 20.76
N LEU A 184 28.40 -2.28 21.45
CA LEU A 184 27.23 -3.13 21.62
C LEU A 184 26.50 -3.38 20.29
N GLU A 185 26.19 -2.34 19.51
CA GLU A 185 25.54 -2.49 18.20
C GLU A 185 26.43 -3.23 17.18
N ALA A 186 27.75 -3.03 17.21
CA ALA A 186 28.70 -3.80 16.40
C ALA A 186 28.68 -5.30 16.75
N GLY A 187 28.59 -5.64 18.04
CA GLY A 187 28.40 -7.02 18.47
C GLY A 187 27.05 -7.61 18.05
N LEU A 188 25.97 -6.82 18.00
CA LEU A 188 24.68 -7.25 17.43
C LEU A 188 24.73 -7.49 15.91
N LEU A 189 25.65 -6.86 15.20
CA LEU A 189 25.90 -7.13 13.77
C LEU A 189 26.73 -8.43 13.57
N VAL A 190 27.70 -8.71 14.44
CA VAL A 190 28.58 -9.89 14.35
C VAL A 190 27.92 -11.17 14.91
N LEU A 191 27.16 -11.08 16.00
CA LEU A 191 26.60 -12.25 16.69
C LEU A 191 25.73 -13.14 15.76
N PRO A 192 24.82 -12.62 14.91
CA PRO A 192 24.07 -13.42 13.94
C PRO A 192 24.95 -14.11 12.91
N ILE A 193 26.07 -13.50 12.51
CA ILE A 193 27.01 -14.08 11.54
C ILE A 193 27.64 -15.34 12.15
N VAL A 194 28.15 -15.25 13.38
CA VAL A 194 28.73 -16.40 14.12
C VAL A 194 27.69 -17.52 14.27
N VAL A 195 26.45 -17.17 14.64
CA VAL A 195 25.34 -18.12 14.79
C VAL A 195 25.02 -18.87 13.49
N ILE A 196 25.04 -18.17 12.35
CA ILE A 196 24.59 -18.71 11.05
C ILE A 196 25.75 -19.38 10.27
N TRP A 197 27.00 -19.03 10.55
CA TRP A 197 28.18 -19.52 9.84
C TRP A 197 28.22 -21.05 9.79
N ASN A 198 28.06 -21.70 10.95
CA ASN A 198 28.15 -23.16 11.12
C ASN A 198 26.88 -23.93 10.72
N ILE A 199 25.77 -23.26 10.40
CA ILE A 199 24.50 -23.92 10.03
C ILE A 199 24.55 -24.38 8.57
N GLN A 200 24.18 -25.62 8.27
CA GLN A 200 24.15 -26.18 6.91
C GLN A 200 22.90 -25.75 6.10
N VAL A 201 22.74 -24.44 5.87
CA VAL A 201 21.72 -23.88 4.98
C VAL A 201 22.31 -23.25 3.73
N GLN A 202 21.59 -23.34 2.61
CA GLN A 202 21.96 -22.77 1.31
C GLN A 202 22.44 -21.31 1.43
N THR A 203 23.54 -20.95 0.75
CA THR A 203 24.18 -19.63 0.85
C THR A 203 23.23 -18.47 0.58
N LYS A 204 22.30 -18.62 -0.39
CA LYS A 204 21.24 -17.63 -0.66
C LYS A 204 20.36 -17.35 0.57
N ARG A 205 20.06 -18.37 1.38
CA ARG A 205 19.32 -18.21 2.66
C ARG A 205 20.19 -17.57 3.75
N LYS A 206 21.48 -17.92 3.84
CA LYS A 206 22.44 -17.26 4.77
C LYS A 206 22.52 -15.75 4.52
N VAL A 207 22.78 -15.34 3.28
CA VAL A 207 22.91 -13.92 2.89
C VAL A 207 21.66 -13.13 3.22
N VAL A 208 20.45 -13.66 2.97
CA VAL A 208 19.19 -12.98 3.31
C VAL A 208 19.01 -12.81 4.82
N ILE A 209 19.37 -13.79 5.65
CA ILE A 209 19.21 -13.66 7.11
C ILE A 209 20.25 -12.70 7.68
N VAL A 210 21.53 -12.81 7.27
CA VAL A 210 22.60 -11.90 7.70
C VAL A 210 22.32 -10.45 7.25
N GLY A 211 21.86 -10.27 6.01
CA GLY A 211 21.52 -8.95 5.45
C GLY A 211 20.39 -8.23 6.21
N VAL A 212 19.46 -8.98 6.82
CA VAL A 212 18.41 -8.41 7.68
C VAL A 212 18.98 -7.88 8.99
N PHE A 213 19.91 -8.60 9.64
CA PHE A 213 20.59 -8.10 10.84
C PHE A 213 21.58 -6.97 10.53
N TRP A 214 22.16 -6.91 9.32
CA TRP A 214 23.00 -5.79 8.85
C TRP A 214 22.27 -4.44 8.81
N SER A 215 20.93 -4.39 8.88
CA SER A 215 20.20 -3.14 9.11
C SER A 215 20.67 -2.37 10.36
N ARG A 216 21.22 -3.07 11.36
CA ARG A 216 21.89 -2.50 12.54
C ARG A 216 23.05 -1.54 12.22
N ALA A 217 23.68 -1.67 11.06
CA ALA A 217 24.73 -0.73 10.62
C ALA A 217 24.23 0.72 10.51
N LEU A 218 22.94 0.93 10.25
CA LEU A 218 22.31 2.26 10.25
C LEU A 218 22.31 2.88 11.66
N VAL A 219 22.08 2.07 12.70
CA VAL A 219 22.15 2.51 14.11
C VAL A 219 23.58 2.91 14.46
N ILE A 220 24.57 2.12 14.04
CA ILE A 220 26.00 2.44 14.24
C ILE A 220 26.36 3.77 13.59
N ALA A 221 25.95 4.00 12.34
CA ALA A 221 26.18 5.27 11.65
C ALA A 221 25.52 6.47 12.37
N ALA A 222 24.30 6.29 12.88
CA ALA A 222 23.60 7.32 13.64
C ALA A 222 24.28 7.64 14.99
N ILE A 223 24.76 6.64 15.73
CA ILE A 223 25.51 6.85 16.98
C ILE A 223 26.86 7.54 16.71
N ILE A 224 27.55 7.17 15.62
CA ILE A 224 28.78 7.86 15.22
C ILE A 224 28.48 9.34 14.88
N TRP A 225 27.38 9.63 14.21
CA TRP A 225 26.97 11.02 13.93
C TRP A 225 26.61 11.80 15.20
N GLN A 226 25.86 11.20 16.13
CA GLN A 226 25.59 11.74 17.47
C GLN A 226 26.90 12.06 18.21
N ALA A 227 27.84 11.12 18.23
CA ALA A 227 29.13 11.29 18.90
C ALA A 227 29.98 12.41 18.24
N LEU A 228 30.02 12.48 16.91
CA LEU A 228 30.70 13.55 16.19
C LEU A 228 30.08 14.92 16.51
N ARG A 229 28.75 15.03 16.54
CA ARG A 229 28.04 16.26 16.95
C ARG A 229 28.40 16.70 18.36
N PHE A 230 28.43 15.79 19.33
CA PHE A 230 28.76 16.11 20.74
C PHE A 230 30.20 16.62 20.96
N ASN A 231 31.11 16.38 20.02
CA ASN A 231 32.53 16.73 20.13
C ASN A 231 32.94 18.00 19.36
N LEU A 232 32.05 18.63 18.60
CA LEU A 232 32.38 19.87 17.87
C LEU A 232 32.77 21.01 18.85
N PRO A 233 33.69 21.91 18.49
CA PRO A 233 34.07 23.04 19.34
C PRO A 233 33.09 24.20 19.16
N ASP A 234 32.17 24.37 20.11
CA ASP A 234 31.15 25.42 20.04
C ASP A 234 31.70 26.79 20.46
N THR A 235 31.67 27.75 19.54
CA THR A 235 31.99 29.15 19.80
C THR A 235 30.73 30.02 19.85
N SER A 236 30.71 30.95 20.81
CA SER A 236 29.86 32.15 20.95
C SER A 236 28.37 32.06 21.31
N PHE A 237 27.68 30.90 21.33
CA PHE A 237 26.29 30.83 21.84
C PHE A 237 26.05 29.64 22.77
N GLY A 238 25.28 29.86 23.86
CA GLY A 238 25.21 28.96 25.02
C GLY A 238 24.43 27.64 24.82
N PRO A 239 24.54 26.71 25.78
CA PRO A 239 24.23 25.29 25.57
C PRO A 239 22.75 24.97 25.24
N THR A 240 21.79 25.79 25.68
CA THR A 240 20.35 25.58 25.38
C THR A 240 19.99 25.89 23.93
N PHE A 241 20.77 26.75 23.25
CA PHE A 241 20.56 27.10 21.85
C PHE A 241 21.26 26.13 20.88
N MET A 242 22.42 25.57 21.26
CA MET A 242 23.21 24.72 20.35
C MET A 242 22.84 23.22 20.40
N ASN A 243 22.29 22.70 21.51
CA ASN A 243 22.04 21.26 21.68
C ASN A 243 20.80 20.69 20.95
N TRP A 244 20.01 21.49 20.24
CA TRP A 244 18.82 20.98 19.53
C TRP A 244 19.15 19.88 18.50
N LEU A 245 20.29 19.99 17.81
CA LEU A 245 20.81 18.95 16.92
C LEU A 245 21.21 17.68 17.69
N THR A 246 21.76 17.82 18.89
CA THR A 246 22.08 16.69 19.77
C THR A 246 20.81 15.92 20.12
N THR A 247 19.76 16.61 20.58
CA THR A 247 18.45 16.00 20.90
C THR A 247 17.83 15.30 19.69
N ILE A 248 17.91 15.91 18.49
CA ILE A 248 17.49 15.24 17.23
C ILE A 248 18.28 13.95 16.98
N THR A 249 19.61 13.95 17.15
CA THR A 249 20.42 12.73 16.94
C THR A 249 20.13 11.63 17.98
N ILE A 250 19.85 11.99 19.24
CA ILE A 250 19.41 11.07 20.30
C ILE A 250 18.10 10.38 19.89
N THR A 251 17.07 11.16 19.55
CA THR A 251 15.75 10.62 19.20
C THR A 251 15.79 9.83 17.87
N LEU A 252 16.69 10.17 16.94
CA LEU A 252 16.95 9.37 15.74
C LEU A 252 17.59 8.01 16.09
N VAL A 253 18.64 7.99 16.91
CA VAL A 253 19.31 6.75 17.36
C VAL A 253 18.35 5.85 18.15
N GLU A 254 17.42 6.45 18.91
CA GLU A 254 16.38 5.73 19.64
C GLU A 254 15.46 4.95 18.71
N ASN A 255 14.75 5.68 17.85
CA ASN A 255 13.75 5.11 16.97
C ASN A 255 14.38 4.18 15.92
N LEU A 256 15.57 4.49 15.42
CA LEU A 256 16.28 3.61 14.49
C LEU A 256 16.70 2.27 15.14
N SER A 257 17.01 2.25 16.45
CA SER A 257 17.27 0.99 17.18
C SER A 257 15.99 0.19 17.42
N ILE A 258 14.84 0.83 17.59
CA ILE A 258 13.54 0.15 17.66
C ILE A 258 13.14 -0.43 16.29
N ILE A 259 13.18 0.38 15.23
CA ILE A 259 12.83 -0.02 13.86
C ILE A 259 13.70 -1.20 13.41
N THR A 260 15.03 -1.14 13.60
CA THR A 260 15.95 -2.23 13.25
C THR A 260 15.82 -3.47 14.16
N ALA A 261 15.15 -3.39 15.31
CA ALA A 261 14.77 -4.58 16.09
C ALA A 261 13.59 -5.34 15.47
N CYS A 262 12.79 -4.69 14.64
CA CYS A 262 11.57 -5.25 14.04
C CYS A 262 11.79 -5.82 12.63
N VAL A 263 12.83 -5.39 11.90
CA VAL A 263 13.14 -5.89 10.54
C VAL A 263 13.26 -7.43 10.45
N PRO A 264 13.82 -8.17 11.43
CA PRO A 264 13.79 -9.65 11.44
C PRO A 264 12.39 -10.26 11.30
N TYR A 265 11.38 -9.63 11.89
CA TYR A 265 9.99 -10.08 11.84
C TYR A 265 9.22 -9.57 10.61
N LEU A 266 9.71 -8.53 9.93
CA LEU A 266 9.11 -8.04 8.69
C LEU A 266 9.23 -9.07 7.55
N LYS A 267 10.23 -9.96 7.57
CA LYS A 267 10.39 -10.98 6.51
C LYS A 267 9.23 -11.98 6.45
N PRO A 268 8.82 -12.69 7.54
CA PRO A 268 7.61 -13.53 7.53
C PRO A 268 6.35 -12.77 7.10
N PHE A 269 6.18 -11.51 7.53
CA PHE A 269 5.08 -10.65 7.09
C PHE A 269 5.07 -10.49 5.56
N LEU A 270 6.19 -10.03 4.99
CA LEU A 270 6.34 -9.82 3.55
C LEU A 270 6.23 -11.12 2.72
N GLN A 271 6.45 -12.29 3.32
CA GLN A 271 6.18 -13.59 2.68
C GLN A 271 4.70 -13.99 2.78
N SER A 272 3.99 -13.59 3.84
CA SER A 272 2.54 -13.78 3.98
C SER A 272 1.72 -12.88 3.03
N LEU A 273 2.28 -11.74 2.61
CA LEU A 273 1.72 -10.90 1.54
C LEU A 273 1.68 -11.65 0.20
N GLU A 274 2.74 -12.39 -0.11
CA GLU A 274 2.87 -13.11 -1.38
C GLU A 274 2.00 -14.37 -1.42
N SER A 275 1.95 -15.13 -0.32
CA SER A 275 1.28 -16.44 -0.29
C SER A 275 -0.23 -16.40 -0.09
N GLY A 276 -0.80 -15.24 0.27
CA GLY A 276 -2.23 -15.08 0.53
C GLY A 276 -2.77 -15.86 1.75
N LEU A 277 -1.91 -16.58 2.49
CA LEU A 277 -2.29 -17.48 3.59
C LEU A 277 -2.91 -16.77 4.81
N VAL A 278 -2.70 -15.46 4.94
CA VAL A 278 -3.39 -14.67 5.98
C VAL A 278 -4.79 -14.30 5.48
N ARG A 279 -5.80 -14.96 6.08
CA ARG A 279 -7.24 -14.59 6.10
C ARG A 279 -8.16 -15.18 5.02
N SER A 280 -7.70 -16.07 4.14
CA SER A 280 -8.58 -16.80 3.20
C SER A 280 -9.61 -17.69 3.91
N ASP A 281 -9.20 -18.38 4.98
CA ASP A 281 -10.04 -19.37 5.66
C ASP A 281 -11.20 -18.75 6.46
N ASP A 282 -10.98 -17.61 7.13
CA ASP A 282 -12.02 -16.94 7.93
C ASP A 282 -13.13 -16.31 7.07
N LEU A 283 -12.82 -15.90 5.83
CA LEU A 283 -13.85 -15.46 4.87
C LEU A 283 -14.72 -16.64 4.45
N ARG A 284 -14.13 -17.82 4.23
CA ARG A 284 -14.85 -19.05 3.91
C ARG A 284 -15.74 -19.49 5.07
N ARG A 285 -15.25 -19.38 6.30
CA ARG A 285 -15.94 -19.79 7.54
C ARG A 285 -17.09 -18.87 7.98
N ARG A 286 -17.33 -17.75 7.27
CA ARG A 286 -18.50 -16.88 7.45
C ARG A 286 -19.58 -17.07 6.37
N GLY A 287 -19.36 -17.99 5.42
CA GLY A 287 -20.33 -18.31 4.36
C GLY A 287 -21.48 -19.22 4.80
N ASP A 288 -21.30 -19.99 5.88
CA ASP A 288 -22.28 -20.97 6.38
C ASP A 288 -23.44 -20.30 7.14
N ILE A 289 -24.30 -19.55 6.43
CA ILE A 289 -25.63 -19.22 6.93
C ILE A 289 -26.51 -20.46 6.81
N THR A 290 -26.93 -20.96 7.98
CA THR A 290 -27.65 -22.22 8.17
C THR A 290 -28.96 -22.31 7.37
N ASN A 291 -29.25 -23.51 6.87
CA ASN A 291 -30.51 -23.94 6.26
C ASN A 291 -31.76 -23.35 6.95
N PHE A 292 -32.39 -22.35 6.34
CA PHE A 292 -33.81 -22.02 6.58
C PHE A 292 -34.67 -22.61 5.46
N GLY A 293 -34.73 -23.94 5.43
CA GLY A 293 -35.65 -24.68 4.56
C GLY A 293 -37.10 -24.45 5.02
N THR A 294 -37.97 -24.08 4.09
CA THR A 294 -39.38 -23.77 4.34
C THR A 294 -40.14 -24.97 4.90
N GLY A 295 -40.61 -24.87 6.13
CA GLY A 295 -41.42 -25.90 6.79
C GLY A 295 -42.93 -25.63 6.70
N PHE A 296 -43.57 -26.05 5.61
CA PHE A 296 -45.02 -26.27 5.55
C PHE A 296 -45.33 -27.55 4.74
N ASP A 297 -46.51 -28.10 4.95
CA ASP A 297 -47.11 -29.26 4.26
C ASP A 297 -46.37 -30.60 4.32
N LYS A 298 -46.68 -31.38 5.38
CA LYS A 298 -47.35 -32.68 5.17
C LYS A 298 -48.11 -33.19 6.39
N VAL A 299 -49.10 -34.04 6.12
CA VAL A 299 -50.13 -34.52 7.05
C VAL A 299 -50.05 -36.04 7.20
N SER A 300 -50.32 -36.50 8.43
CA SER A 300 -50.66 -37.87 8.87
C SER A 300 -49.68 -39.04 8.64
N GLY A 301 -49.82 -40.07 9.50
CA GLY A 301 -49.01 -41.30 9.52
C GLY A 301 -48.66 -41.69 10.97
N ALA A 302 -48.94 -42.93 11.39
CA ALA A 302 -48.86 -43.36 12.79
C ALA A 302 -48.30 -44.79 12.98
N TYR A 303 -48.05 -45.15 14.25
CA TYR A 303 -47.60 -46.47 14.79
C TYR A 303 -46.13 -46.89 14.57
N GLY A 304 -45.56 -47.55 15.60
CA GLY A 304 -44.25 -48.23 15.53
C GLY A 304 -43.47 -48.29 16.85
N SER A 305 -43.76 -49.27 17.72
CA SER A 305 -42.97 -49.56 18.94
C SER A 305 -41.93 -50.67 18.68
N GLY A 306 -40.78 -50.70 19.37
CA GLY A 306 -39.92 -51.90 19.35
C GLY A 306 -38.46 -51.80 19.85
N SER A 307 -38.26 -51.99 21.17
CA SER A 307 -37.11 -52.59 21.90
C SER A 307 -35.68 -52.71 21.29
N ARG A 308 -34.67 -52.47 22.16
CA ARG A 308 -33.29 -53.01 22.02
C ARG A 308 -33.27 -54.55 21.94
N ARG A 309 -32.24 -55.11 21.30
CA ARG A 309 -31.48 -56.27 21.85
C ARG A 309 -30.06 -56.40 21.29
N GLN A 310 -29.25 -57.21 21.97
CA GLN A 310 -27.79 -57.32 21.80
C GLN A 310 -27.40 -58.81 21.86
N VAL A 311 -26.75 -59.33 20.81
CA VAL A 311 -26.15 -60.68 20.71
C VAL A 311 -24.95 -60.48 19.75
N SER A 312 -23.69 -60.55 20.20
CA SER A 312 -22.89 -61.76 20.51
C SER A 312 -22.68 -62.67 19.28
N GLY A 313 -21.42 -63.01 18.98
CA GLY A 313 -21.05 -63.79 17.79
C GLY A 313 -20.70 -65.24 18.10
N ASN A 314 -20.16 -65.96 17.11
CA ASN A 314 -19.51 -67.26 17.33
C ASN A 314 -18.40 -67.54 16.30
N ARG A 315 -17.46 -68.45 16.60
CA ARG A 315 -16.20 -68.63 15.85
C ARG A 315 -15.66 -70.07 15.84
N SER A 316 -15.46 -70.63 14.64
CA SER A 316 -14.61 -71.81 14.34
C SER A 316 -14.10 -71.62 12.90
N GLN A 317 -12.83 -71.80 12.50
CA GLN A 317 -11.89 -72.93 12.64
C GLN A 317 -12.33 -74.18 11.84
N LEU A 318 -11.49 -74.87 11.06
CA LEU A 318 -10.04 -74.72 10.74
C LEU A 318 -9.77 -75.34 9.34
N THR A 319 -8.79 -74.91 8.53
CA THR A 319 -7.42 -75.49 8.35
C THR A 319 -6.80 -74.78 7.11
N THR A 320 -5.57 -74.24 7.06
CA THR A 320 -4.20 -74.82 7.15
C THR A 320 -3.99 -75.96 6.15
N LYS A 321 -3.16 -75.85 5.11
CA LYS A 321 -1.70 -75.57 5.04
C LYS A 321 -1.32 -75.13 3.60
N ASP A 322 -0.13 -74.72 3.13
CA ASP A 322 1.26 -74.44 3.61
C ASP A 322 2.00 -73.70 2.43
N ASN A 323 3.21 -73.12 2.46
CA ASN A 323 4.20 -72.77 3.50
C ASN A 323 5.10 -71.58 3.01
N GLU A 324 6.00 -71.09 3.86
CA GLU A 324 7.38 -70.57 3.59
C GLU A 324 7.72 -69.50 2.49
N SER A 325 8.63 -68.53 2.71
CA SER A 325 9.51 -68.24 3.87
C SER A 325 9.99 -66.77 3.97
N LYS A 326 10.35 -66.37 5.21
CA LYS A 326 11.49 -65.54 5.71
C LYS A 326 12.14 -64.46 4.80
N SER A 327 12.57 -63.29 5.29
CA SER A 327 12.47 -62.66 6.64
C SER A 327 13.07 -61.25 6.71
N ARG A 328 12.45 -60.35 7.52
CA ARG A 328 13.03 -59.29 8.40
C ARG A 328 13.94 -58.13 7.87
N GLU A 329 13.65 -56.97 8.48
CA GLU A 329 14.58 -55.93 9.04
C GLU A 329 15.25 -54.82 8.17
N THR A 330 14.75 -53.59 8.38
CA THR A 330 15.46 -52.28 8.47
C THR A 330 15.99 -51.53 7.22
N ALA A 331 16.33 -50.24 7.44
CA ALA A 331 16.65 -49.16 6.48
C ALA A 331 15.43 -48.69 5.64
N VAL A 332 15.15 -47.40 5.39
CA VAL A 332 15.81 -46.12 5.73
C VAL A 332 17.24 -45.96 5.22
N GLU A 333 17.41 -45.57 3.95
CA GLU A 333 18.20 -44.39 3.54
C GLU A 333 17.93 -44.01 2.06
N LEU A 334 18.53 -42.89 1.62
CA LEU A 334 18.82 -42.44 0.25
C LEU A 334 17.68 -41.92 -0.64
N ALA A 335 17.76 -40.61 -0.91
CA ALA A 335 17.11 -39.90 -2.00
C ALA A 335 18.09 -39.72 -3.19
N HIS A 336 17.63 -38.99 -4.23
CA HIS A 336 18.29 -38.66 -5.50
C HIS A 336 18.39 -39.78 -6.56
N ILE A 337 17.64 -39.62 -7.65
CA ILE A 337 18.14 -39.08 -8.95
C ILE A 337 16.93 -38.95 -9.91
N VAL A 338 16.69 -37.74 -10.42
CA VAL A 338 15.99 -37.52 -11.71
C VAL A 338 16.68 -36.34 -12.40
N ASN A 339 17.29 -36.59 -13.56
CA ASN A 339 17.91 -35.57 -14.41
C ASN A 339 17.04 -35.34 -15.65
N PRO A 340 16.52 -34.13 -15.93
CA PRO A 340 15.54 -33.91 -16.99
C PRO A 340 16.21 -33.73 -18.37
N GLN A 341 16.72 -34.82 -18.97
CA GLN A 341 17.13 -34.81 -20.39
C GLN A 341 17.21 -36.20 -21.02
N THR A 342 16.18 -36.60 -21.78
CA THR A 342 16.34 -37.52 -22.92
C THR A 342 15.23 -37.27 -23.95
N VAL A 343 15.59 -36.78 -25.13
CA VAL A 343 14.72 -36.80 -26.32
C VAL A 343 15.18 -37.97 -27.17
N ALA A 344 14.35 -39.00 -27.30
CA ALA A 344 14.62 -40.14 -28.16
C ALA A 344 13.31 -40.67 -28.79
N SER A 345 13.37 -40.93 -30.09
CA SER A 345 12.25 -41.38 -30.92
C SER A 345 11.85 -42.82 -30.68
N VAL A 346 10.55 -43.10 -30.76
CA VAL A 346 10.02 -44.41 -31.20
C VAL A 346 9.01 -44.16 -32.32
N THR A 347 9.04 -44.97 -33.37
CA THR A 347 8.37 -44.71 -34.65
C THR A 347 7.46 -45.87 -35.05
N VAL A 348 6.44 -45.56 -35.87
CA VAL A 348 5.52 -46.50 -36.58
C VAL A 348 4.37 -47.07 -35.74
N GLY A 349 3.15 -46.82 -36.20
CA GLY A 349 1.89 -47.30 -35.60
C GLY A 349 0.66 -46.93 -36.41
N ARG A 350 0.69 -47.10 -37.73
CA ARG A 350 -0.35 -46.61 -38.67
C ARG A 350 -1.67 -47.40 -38.52
N ARG A 351 -2.65 -46.85 -37.79
CA ARG A 351 -4.04 -47.34 -37.74
C ARG A 351 -5.03 -46.21 -37.98
N ASN A 352 -6.21 -46.58 -38.50
CA ASN A 352 -7.16 -45.65 -39.11
C ASN A 352 -7.91 -44.76 -38.12
N SER A 353 -8.37 -43.62 -38.64
CA SER A 353 -9.23 -42.66 -37.97
C SER A 353 -10.71 -43.08 -37.98
N ARG A 354 -11.22 -43.47 -36.81
CA ARG A 354 -12.55 -43.16 -36.25
C ARG A 354 -12.56 -43.57 -34.78
N ASP A 355 -13.48 -42.99 -34.02
CA ASP A 355 -13.79 -43.29 -32.62
C ASP A 355 -12.61 -43.20 -31.62
N ARG A 356 -12.44 -41.99 -31.06
CA ARG A 356 -11.94 -41.80 -29.69
C ARG A 356 -12.96 -40.98 -28.91
N PRO A 357 -13.38 -41.38 -27.69
CA PRO A 357 -14.03 -40.44 -26.79
C PRO A 357 -13.05 -39.32 -26.41
N ALA A 358 -13.57 -38.14 -26.08
CA ALA A 358 -12.76 -37.05 -25.56
C ALA A 358 -12.13 -37.43 -24.21
N PRO A 359 -10.91 -36.96 -23.89
CA PRO A 359 -10.30 -37.18 -22.58
C PRO A 359 -11.08 -36.37 -21.53
N THR A 360 -11.90 -37.04 -20.72
CA THR A 360 -12.53 -36.42 -19.55
C THR A 360 -11.46 -36.04 -18.54
N MET A 361 -11.18 -34.74 -18.40
CA MET A 361 -10.43 -34.24 -17.24
C MET A 361 -11.18 -34.59 -15.95
N ALA A 362 -10.47 -35.16 -14.98
CA ALA A 362 -11.05 -35.49 -13.68
C ALA A 362 -11.50 -34.20 -12.97
N LYS A 363 -12.68 -34.19 -12.33
CA LYS A 363 -13.20 -33.01 -11.62
C LYS A 363 -12.24 -32.65 -10.45
N PRO A 364 -11.68 -31.42 -10.39
CA PRO A 364 -10.76 -31.00 -9.32
C PRO A 364 -11.35 -31.00 -7.89
N TYR A 365 -12.65 -31.20 -7.76
CA TYR A 365 -13.35 -31.22 -6.47
C TYR A 365 -12.98 -32.42 -5.58
N VAL A 366 -12.42 -33.50 -6.14
CA VAL A 366 -12.15 -34.74 -5.39
C VAL A 366 -10.94 -34.63 -4.45
N GLU A 367 -9.96 -33.76 -4.74
CA GLU A 367 -8.74 -33.66 -3.92
C GLU A 367 -8.95 -33.03 -2.55
N MET A 368 -9.90 -32.11 -2.39
CA MET A 368 -10.03 -31.35 -1.15
C MET A 368 -10.47 -32.24 0.03
N ASP A 369 -11.35 -33.21 -0.23
CA ASP A 369 -11.79 -34.22 0.74
C ASP A 369 -10.67 -35.21 1.08
N VAL A 370 -9.84 -35.58 0.08
CA VAL A 370 -8.68 -36.47 0.27
C VAL A 370 -7.58 -35.80 1.10
N ILE A 371 -7.35 -34.49 0.91
CA ILE A 371 -6.46 -33.71 1.78
C ILE A 371 -7.00 -33.71 3.21
N GLN A 372 -8.29 -33.43 3.42
CA GLN A 372 -8.91 -33.44 4.75
C GLN A 372 -8.83 -34.80 5.47
N GLN A 373 -8.88 -35.91 4.75
CA GLN A 373 -8.76 -37.25 5.34
C GLN A 373 -7.32 -37.60 5.75
N ASN A 374 -6.29 -36.93 5.21
CA ASN A 374 -4.87 -37.25 5.45
C ASN A 374 -4.07 -36.18 6.22
N GLU A 375 -4.65 -35.03 6.60
CA GLU A 375 -3.92 -33.93 7.28
C GLU A 375 -3.15 -34.38 8.54
N SER A 376 -3.62 -35.41 9.25
CA SER A 376 -3.00 -35.97 10.45
C SER A 376 -1.74 -36.81 10.20
N SER A 377 -1.44 -37.13 8.95
CA SER A 377 -0.34 -38.03 8.53
C SER A 377 0.83 -37.33 7.84
N MET A 378 0.68 -36.04 7.53
CA MET A 378 1.57 -35.27 6.67
C MET A 378 2.41 -34.26 7.47
N ASP A 379 3.67 -34.08 7.09
CA ASP A 379 4.50 -32.98 7.61
C ASP A 379 3.90 -31.61 7.24
N GLU A 380 4.02 -30.64 8.14
CA GLU A 380 3.43 -29.30 8.01
C GLU A 380 3.93 -28.58 6.75
N ALA A 381 5.21 -28.78 6.39
CA ALA A 381 5.78 -28.26 5.16
C ALA A 381 5.23 -28.94 3.89
N ALA A 382 4.92 -30.24 3.94
CA ALA A 382 4.31 -30.98 2.83
C ALA A 382 2.84 -30.56 2.63
N LEU A 383 2.08 -30.45 3.72
CA LEU A 383 0.70 -29.98 3.72
C LEU A 383 0.59 -28.53 3.22
N GLY A 384 1.52 -27.66 3.62
CA GLY A 384 1.61 -26.28 3.12
C GLY A 384 1.87 -26.20 1.62
N ASN A 385 2.77 -27.04 1.08
CA ASN A 385 3.04 -27.09 -0.36
C ASN A 385 1.82 -27.58 -1.16
N LEU A 386 1.14 -28.65 -0.71
CA LEU A 386 -0.04 -29.21 -1.39
C LEU A 386 -1.26 -28.26 -1.36
N LYS A 387 -1.45 -27.52 -0.25
CA LYS A 387 -2.44 -26.44 -0.19
C LYS A 387 -2.08 -25.30 -1.16
N MET A 388 -0.81 -24.96 -1.32
CA MET A 388 -0.38 -23.92 -2.26
C MET A 388 -0.51 -24.36 -3.73
N GLN A 389 -0.26 -25.65 -4.05
CA GLN A 389 -0.47 -26.21 -5.38
C GLN A 389 -1.95 -26.24 -5.77
N SER A 390 -2.82 -26.80 -4.91
CA SER A 390 -4.27 -26.85 -5.18
C SER A 390 -4.92 -25.45 -5.27
N ILE A 391 -4.40 -24.44 -4.56
CA ILE A 391 -4.81 -23.03 -4.76
C ILE A 391 -4.39 -22.54 -6.16
N ALA A 392 -3.15 -22.76 -6.58
CA ALA A 392 -2.67 -22.31 -7.90
C ALA A 392 -3.44 -22.99 -9.05
N GLU A 393 -3.70 -24.28 -8.96
CA GLU A 393 -4.47 -25.03 -9.96
C GLU A 393 -5.94 -24.59 -10.01
N ARG A 394 -6.53 -24.20 -8.87
CA ARG A 394 -7.86 -23.60 -8.80
C ARG A 394 -7.89 -22.18 -9.42
N ASP A 395 -6.90 -21.34 -9.13
CA ASP A 395 -6.79 -19.99 -9.70
C ASP A 395 -6.64 -20.05 -11.23
N ASP A 396 -5.86 -21.00 -11.72
CA ASP A 396 -5.70 -21.30 -13.14
C ASP A 396 -6.98 -21.86 -13.76
N ALA A 397 -7.70 -22.75 -13.08
CA ALA A 397 -8.99 -23.26 -13.54
C ALA A 397 -10.06 -22.15 -13.60
N GLN A 398 -10.08 -21.22 -12.65
CA GLN A 398 -10.95 -20.04 -12.70
C GLN A 398 -10.64 -19.15 -13.91
N LEU A 399 -9.36 -18.94 -14.22
CA LEU A 399 -8.96 -18.16 -15.41
C LEU A 399 -9.34 -18.86 -16.72
N ARG A 400 -9.24 -20.19 -16.78
CA ARG A 400 -9.67 -20.99 -17.94
C ARG A 400 -11.19 -20.94 -18.15
N ARG A 401 -12.02 -20.87 -17.09
CA ARG A 401 -13.49 -20.74 -17.22
C ARG A 401 -13.92 -19.51 -18.02
N VAL A 402 -13.17 -18.41 -17.92
CA VAL A 402 -13.37 -17.16 -18.69
C VAL A 402 -12.53 -17.12 -19.98
N GLY A 403 -12.13 -18.29 -20.49
CA GLY A 403 -11.48 -18.46 -21.78
C GLY A 403 -9.98 -18.12 -21.82
N LYS A 404 -9.31 -17.87 -20.69
CA LYS A 404 -7.91 -17.42 -20.65
C LYS A 404 -6.93 -18.46 -20.13
N VAL A 405 -5.77 -18.53 -20.78
CA VAL A 405 -4.64 -19.35 -20.31
C VAL A 405 -3.80 -18.56 -19.29
N PRO A 406 -3.37 -19.17 -18.18
CA PRO A 406 -2.43 -18.54 -17.25
C PRO A 406 -1.06 -18.33 -17.90
N VAL A 407 -0.70 -17.06 -18.11
CA VAL A 407 0.61 -16.65 -18.68
C VAL A 407 1.35 -15.64 -17.79
N LEU A 408 0.65 -14.95 -16.89
CA LEU A 408 1.24 -14.20 -15.78
C LEU A 408 1.42 -15.10 -14.55
N LYS A 409 2.35 -14.72 -13.67
CA LYS A 409 2.63 -15.47 -12.44
C LYS A 409 1.89 -14.83 -11.26
N ARG A 410 1.13 -15.64 -10.53
CA ARG A 410 0.51 -15.26 -9.24
C ARG A 410 1.62 -14.85 -8.25
N LYS A 411 1.45 -13.68 -7.62
CA LYS A 411 2.43 -13.01 -6.73
C LYS A 411 1.78 -12.18 -5.62
N PHE A 412 0.54 -11.73 -5.81
CA PHE A 412 -0.17 -10.84 -4.89
C PHE A 412 -1.23 -11.60 -4.09
N GLY A 413 -1.15 -11.51 -2.76
CA GLY A 413 -2.25 -11.83 -1.86
C GLY A 413 -3.04 -10.57 -1.46
N PHE A 414 -4.06 -10.75 -0.61
CA PHE A 414 -5.01 -9.69 -0.24
C PHE A 414 -4.36 -8.42 0.29
N MET A 415 -3.46 -8.50 1.26
CA MET A 415 -2.85 -7.30 1.86
C MET A 415 -1.94 -6.53 0.89
N SER A 416 -1.24 -7.22 -0.02
CA SER A 416 -0.46 -6.55 -1.07
C SER A 416 -1.34 -5.90 -2.15
N MET A 417 -2.53 -6.45 -2.41
CA MET A 417 -3.46 -5.90 -3.40
C MET A 417 -4.31 -4.75 -2.83
N LEU A 418 -4.70 -4.83 -1.56
CA LEU A 418 -5.23 -3.68 -0.81
C LEU A 418 -4.20 -2.55 -0.74
N GLY A 419 -2.93 -2.88 -0.52
CA GLY A 419 -1.83 -1.92 -0.63
C GLY A 419 -1.81 -1.24 -1.98
N PHE A 420 -1.68 -2.02 -3.06
CA PHE A 420 -1.65 -1.55 -4.44
C PHE A 420 -2.86 -0.65 -4.82
N SER A 421 -4.07 -0.99 -4.39
CA SER A 421 -5.25 -0.12 -4.61
C SER A 421 -5.19 1.17 -3.79
N CYS A 422 -4.75 1.14 -2.53
CA CYS A 422 -4.58 2.35 -1.71
C CYS A 422 -3.46 3.25 -2.25
N THR A 423 -2.36 2.68 -2.76
CA THR A 423 -1.18 3.40 -3.26
C THR A 423 -1.35 3.95 -4.66
N ILE A 424 -2.19 3.35 -5.53
CA ILE A 424 -2.63 4.03 -6.76
C ILE A 424 -3.45 5.28 -6.42
N LEU A 425 -4.36 5.16 -5.45
CA LEU A 425 -5.34 6.18 -5.12
C LEU A 425 -4.75 7.42 -4.42
N ILE A 426 -3.85 7.24 -3.45
CA ILE A 426 -3.24 8.31 -2.61
C ILE A 426 -4.20 9.45 -2.27
N THR A 427 -5.41 9.10 -1.82
CA THR A 427 -6.55 10.03 -1.79
C THR A 427 -6.35 11.19 -0.82
N TRP A 428 -5.70 10.98 0.33
CA TRP A 428 -5.52 12.06 1.31
C TRP A 428 -4.39 13.01 0.91
N GLU A 429 -3.40 12.51 0.16
CA GLU A 429 -2.37 13.29 -0.50
C GLU A 429 -2.95 14.09 -1.68
N ALA A 430 -3.70 13.43 -2.56
CA ALA A 430 -4.34 14.02 -3.73
C ALA A 430 -5.36 15.09 -3.36
N GLU A 431 -6.12 14.90 -2.26
CA GLU A 431 -7.02 15.91 -1.71
C GLU A 431 -6.28 17.20 -1.35
N LEU A 432 -5.22 17.11 -0.54
CA LEU A 432 -4.35 18.25 -0.20
C LEU A 432 -3.82 18.95 -1.47
N MET A 433 -3.37 18.16 -2.44
CA MET A 433 -2.76 18.64 -3.67
C MET A 433 -3.77 19.25 -4.66
N THR A 434 -5.07 18.97 -4.53
CA THR A 434 -6.15 19.52 -5.37
C THR A 434 -6.95 20.66 -4.72
N LEU A 435 -6.70 20.98 -3.44
CA LEU A 435 -7.40 22.03 -2.67
C LEU A 435 -7.62 23.36 -3.43
N GLY A 436 -6.65 23.82 -4.23
CA GLY A 436 -6.78 25.08 -4.98
C GLY A 436 -7.96 25.09 -5.99
N ASN A 437 -8.21 23.96 -6.65
CA ASN A 437 -9.36 23.82 -7.57
C ASN A 437 -10.68 23.81 -6.78
N LEU A 438 -10.68 23.16 -5.61
CA LEU A 438 -11.83 23.00 -4.72
C LEU A 438 -12.22 24.32 -4.01
N PHE A 439 -11.23 25.15 -3.66
CA PHE A 439 -11.47 26.50 -3.14
C PHE A 439 -12.02 27.44 -4.21
N THR A 440 -11.57 27.30 -5.45
CA THR A 440 -12.03 28.12 -6.59
C THR A 440 -13.52 27.89 -6.89
N ASN A 441 -14.00 26.64 -6.82
CA ASN A 441 -15.37 26.28 -7.08
C ASN A 441 -15.91 25.38 -5.97
N GLY A 442 -16.76 25.93 -5.13
CA GLY A 442 -17.31 25.26 -3.94
C GLY A 442 -16.96 25.99 -2.65
N GLY A 443 -15.72 26.43 -2.45
CA GLY A 443 -15.25 26.97 -1.16
C GLY A 443 -15.19 25.89 -0.07
N TYR A 444 -14.89 26.25 1.19
CA TYR A 444 -14.67 25.27 2.27
C TYR A 444 -15.85 24.30 2.43
N ALA A 445 -17.06 24.84 2.55
CA ALA A 445 -18.28 24.05 2.69
C ALA A 445 -18.51 23.17 1.45
N GLY A 446 -18.27 23.72 0.25
CA GLY A 446 -18.31 22.97 -0.99
C GLY A 446 -17.36 21.78 -1.00
N THR A 447 -16.11 21.95 -0.55
CA THR A 447 -15.14 20.83 -0.47
C THR A 447 -15.66 19.68 0.39
N VAL A 448 -16.20 19.98 1.58
CA VAL A 448 -16.70 18.98 2.55
C VAL A 448 -17.88 18.20 1.98
N TYR A 449 -18.90 18.89 1.45
CA TYR A 449 -20.09 18.21 0.92
C TYR A 449 -19.83 17.51 -0.42
N ALA A 450 -18.96 18.07 -1.26
CA ALA A 450 -18.50 17.41 -2.50
C ALA A 450 -17.76 16.11 -2.18
N TYR A 451 -16.90 16.10 -1.16
CA TYR A 451 -16.18 14.90 -0.73
C TYR A 451 -17.11 13.78 -0.27
N ILE A 452 -18.12 14.10 0.55
CA ILE A 452 -19.10 13.12 1.03
C ILE A 452 -19.90 12.53 -0.14
N ILE A 453 -20.37 13.37 -1.06
CA ILE A 453 -21.14 12.93 -2.23
C ILE A 453 -20.27 12.11 -3.19
N ALA A 454 -19.04 12.55 -3.45
CA ALA A 454 -18.07 11.85 -4.29
C ALA A 454 -17.72 10.47 -3.71
N TRP A 455 -17.39 10.40 -2.42
CA TRP A 455 -17.01 9.15 -1.76
C TRP A 455 -18.14 8.11 -1.80
N VAL A 456 -19.38 8.51 -1.50
CA VAL A 456 -20.56 7.61 -1.58
C VAL A 456 -20.86 7.20 -3.01
N GLY A 457 -20.86 8.14 -3.97
CA GLY A 457 -21.14 7.85 -5.38
C GLY A 457 -20.11 6.91 -6.01
N ILE A 458 -18.83 7.12 -5.71
CA ILE A 458 -17.74 6.23 -6.12
C ILE A 458 -17.86 4.86 -5.44
N LEU A 459 -18.12 4.81 -4.13
CA LEU A 459 -18.30 3.54 -3.43
C LEU A 459 -19.43 2.72 -4.07
N CYS A 460 -20.55 3.34 -4.43
CA CYS A 460 -21.62 2.66 -5.16
C CYS A 460 -21.17 2.14 -6.54
N ALA A 461 -20.52 2.98 -7.37
CA ALA A 461 -20.05 2.58 -8.69
C ALA A 461 -18.97 1.47 -8.64
N PHE A 462 -18.12 1.45 -7.62
CA PHE A 462 -17.04 0.49 -7.48
C PHE A 462 -17.41 -0.77 -6.71
N VAL A 463 -18.48 -0.77 -5.90
CA VAL A 463 -19.13 -2.02 -5.48
C VAL A 463 -19.57 -2.81 -6.71
N THR A 464 -20.27 -2.18 -7.66
CA THR A 464 -20.65 -2.79 -8.95
C THR A 464 -19.44 -3.32 -9.74
N MET A 465 -18.35 -2.54 -9.81
CA MET A 465 -17.10 -2.97 -10.48
C MET A 465 -16.44 -4.17 -9.76
N GLY A 466 -16.56 -4.25 -8.44
CA GLY A 466 -16.18 -5.43 -7.66
C GLY A 466 -16.96 -6.67 -8.10
N GLU A 467 -18.27 -6.58 -8.27
CA GLU A 467 -19.08 -7.71 -8.72
C GLU A 467 -18.67 -8.19 -10.13
N LEU A 468 -18.27 -7.27 -11.01
CA LEU A 468 -17.72 -7.63 -12.32
C LEU A 468 -16.34 -8.29 -12.24
N ALA A 469 -15.46 -7.80 -11.36
CA ALA A 469 -14.17 -8.45 -11.08
C ALA A 469 -14.33 -9.83 -10.40
N SER A 470 -15.39 -10.00 -9.62
CA SER A 470 -15.81 -11.25 -8.99
C SER A 470 -16.32 -12.26 -10.02
N MET A 471 -17.14 -11.81 -10.99
CA MET A 471 -17.63 -12.63 -12.12
C MET A 471 -16.51 -13.03 -13.09
N ALA A 472 -15.62 -12.09 -13.44
CA ALA A 472 -14.58 -12.29 -14.44
C ALA A 472 -13.27 -11.56 -14.03
N PRO A 473 -12.42 -12.20 -13.19
CA PRO A 473 -11.16 -11.64 -12.70
C PRO A 473 -10.05 -11.74 -13.75
N VAL A 474 -10.12 -10.92 -14.79
CA VAL A 474 -9.16 -10.87 -15.91
C VAL A 474 -8.50 -9.51 -16.02
N SER A 475 -7.23 -9.47 -16.44
CA SER A 475 -6.45 -8.22 -16.55
C SER A 475 -7.07 -7.19 -17.51
N GLY A 476 -7.93 -7.63 -18.44
CA GLY A 476 -8.65 -6.74 -19.35
C GLY A 476 -9.86 -6.04 -18.73
N GLY A 477 -10.37 -6.54 -17.61
CA GLY A 477 -11.50 -5.96 -16.86
C GLY A 477 -12.63 -5.44 -17.74
N GLN A 478 -12.85 -4.14 -17.66
CA GLN A 478 -13.91 -3.37 -18.31
C GLN A 478 -14.22 -3.77 -19.77
N TYR A 479 -13.21 -3.92 -20.65
CA TYR A 479 -13.47 -4.23 -22.07
C TYR A 479 -13.92 -5.68 -22.26
N HIS A 480 -13.43 -6.58 -21.42
CA HIS A 480 -13.87 -7.97 -21.39
C HIS A 480 -15.31 -8.05 -20.87
N TRP A 481 -15.61 -7.34 -19.78
CA TRP A 481 -16.98 -7.25 -19.24
C TRP A 481 -17.96 -6.61 -20.22
N ALA A 482 -17.54 -5.61 -21.00
CA ALA A 482 -18.35 -5.03 -22.06
C ALA A 482 -18.66 -6.03 -23.19
N SER A 483 -17.73 -6.93 -23.53
CA SER A 483 -17.98 -8.01 -24.49
C SER A 483 -18.90 -9.11 -23.92
N MET A 484 -18.72 -9.44 -22.63
CA MET A 484 -19.49 -10.43 -21.88
C MET A 484 -20.95 -9.99 -21.71
N LEU A 485 -21.21 -8.75 -21.30
CA LEU A 485 -22.54 -8.31 -20.89
C LEU A 485 -23.40 -7.79 -22.05
N ALA A 486 -22.81 -7.18 -23.08
CA ALA A 486 -23.56 -6.54 -24.16
C ALA A 486 -24.31 -7.55 -25.07
N PRO A 487 -25.30 -7.11 -25.87
CA PRO A 487 -25.87 -7.92 -26.95
C PRO A 487 -24.80 -8.33 -27.97
N ALA A 488 -24.89 -9.55 -28.49
CA ALA A 488 -23.94 -10.10 -29.48
C ALA A 488 -23.78 -9.24 -30.75
N SER A 489 -24.79 -8.43 -31.11
CA SER A 489 -24.77 -7.51 -32.24
C SER A 489 -23.86 -6.29 -32.04
N SER A 490 -23.65 -5.83 -30.80
CA SER A 490 -22.85 -4.63 -30.47
C SER A 490 -21.60 -4.92 -29.65
N GLY A 491 -21.55 -6.04 -28.92
CA GLY A 491 -20.50 -6.35 -27.94
C GLY A 491 -19.07 -6.25 -28.48
N ARG A 492 -18.80 -6.70 -29.71
CA ARG A 492 -17.46 -6.57 -30.34
C ARG A 492 -17.00 -5.12 -30.49
N PHE A 493 -17.89 -4.23 -30.94
CA PHE A 493 -17.56 -2.81 -31.13
C PHE A 493 -17.50 -2.08 -29.79
N LEU A 494 -18.46 -2.32 -28.89
CA LEU A 494 -18.51 -1.69 -27.58
C LEU A 494 -17.30 -2.08 -26.72
N SER A 495 -16.94 -3.36 -26.72
CA SER A 495 -15.71 -3.87 -26.12
C SER A 495 -14.46 -3.19 -26.69
N TYR A 496 -14.36 -3.08 -28.02
CA TYR A 496 -13.22 -2.43 -28.67
C TYR A 496 -13.09 -0.93 -28.28
N LEU A 497 -14.22 -0.20 -28.26
CA LEU A 497 -14.24 1.20 -27.87
C LEU A 497 -13.86 1.38 -26.39
N VAL A 498 -14.41 0.56 -25.49
CA VAL A 498 -14.06 0.53 -24.06
C VAL A 498 -12.57 0.21 -23.87
N GLY A 499 -12.01 -0.74 -24.63
CA GLY A 499 -10.60 -1.08 -24.58
C GLY A 499 -9.69 0.10 -24.94
N TRP A 500 -10.02 0.86 -25.99
CA TRP A 500 -9.27 2.06 -26.37
C TRP A 500 -9.39 3.19 -25.35
N LEU A 501 -10.60 3.49 -24.87
CA LEU A 501 -10.81 4.52 -23.85
C LEU A 501 -10.07 4.17 -22.56
N ASN A 502 -10.11 2.92 -22.11
CA ASN A 502 -9.40 2.51 -20.91
C ASN A 502 -7.87 2.53 -21.09
N VAL A 503 -7.33 2.08 -22.24
CA VAL A 503 -5.88 2.21 -22.51
C VAL A 503 -5.44 3.67 -22.49
N VAL A 504 -6.16 4.56 -23.18
CA VAL A 504 -5.84 6.00 -23.23
C VAL A 504 -5.96 6.64 -21.84
N GLY A 505 -7.03 6.34 -21.10
CA GLY A 505 -7.20 6.77 -19.72
C GLY A 505 -6.01 6.37 -18.84
N TRP A 506 -5.63 5.09 -18.81
CA TRP A 506 -4.48 4.64 -18.02
C TRP A 506 -3.14 5.22 -18.50
N GLN A 507 -2.94 5.52 -19.80
CA GLN A 507 -1.70 6.19 -20.24
C GLN A 507 -1.64 7.65 -19.77
N SER A 508 -2.76 8.37 -19.88
CA SER A 508 -2.90 9.73 -19.37
C SER A 508 -2.74 9.79 -17.85
N ALA A 509 -3.21 8.78 -17.11
CA ALA A 509 -3.03 8.68 -15.66
C ALA A 509 -1.54 8.60 -15.27
N VAL A 510 -0.74 7.75 -15.93
CA VAL A 510 0.71 7.67 -15.67
C VAL A 510 1.40 9.01 -15.98
N ALA A 511 0.97 9.70 -17.05
CA ALA A 511 1.49 11.04 -17.35
C ALA A 511 1.11 12.09 -16.29
N GLY A 512 -0.16 12.12 -15.87
CA GLY A 512 -0.65 13.00 -14.82
C GLY A 512 0.08 12.80 -13.50
N ILE A 513 0.17 11.57 -12.99
CA ILE A 513 0.88 11.25 -11.74
C ILE A 513 2.40 11.51 -11.88
N GLY A 514 2.99 11.29 -13.05
CA GLY A 514 4.39 11.64 -13.32
C GLY A 514 4.65 13.15 -13.22
N PHE A 515 3.79 13.97 -13.84
CA PHE A 515 3.82 15.43 -13.76
C PHE A 515 3.51 15.97 -12.36
N LEU A 516 2.61 15.30 -11.64
CA LEU A 516 2.25 15.62 -10.26
C LEU A 516 3.48 15.47 -9.33
N ASN A 517 4.24 14.38 -9.48
CA ASN A 517 5.51 14.19 -8.78
C ASN A 517 6.54 15.28 -9.13
N ALA A 518 6.66 15.65 -10.41
CA ALA A 518 7.55 16.73 -10.84
C ALA A 518 7.15 18.09 -10.23
N SER A 519 5.85 18.40 -10.21
CA SER A 519 5.29 19.62 -9.62
C SER A 519 5.55 19.70 -8.11
N LEU A 520 5.44 18.59 -7.37
CA LEU A 520 5.80 18.53 -5.96
C LEU A 520 7.28 18.87 -5.71
N ILE A 521 8.18 18.30 -6.52
CA ILE A 521 9.63 18.53 -6.44
C ILE A 521 9.98 19.99 -6.78
N GLN A 522 9.29 20.62 -7.74
CA GLN A 522 9.44 22.04 -8.00
C GLN A 522 8.85 22.92 -6.88
N GLY A 523 7.71 22.54 -6.31
CA GLY A 523 7.05 23.29 -5.23
C GLY A 523 7.90 23.36 -3.96
N ILE A 524 8.46 22.22 -3.50
CA ILE A 524 9.39 22.22 -2.37
C ILE A 524 10.68 22.99 -2.69
N SER A 525 11.14 23.02 -3.95
CA SER A 525 12.29 23.83 -4.36
C SER A 525 11.99 25.34 -4.29
N ALA A 526 10.81 25.78 -4.75
CA ALA A 526 10.36 27.16 -4.67
C ALA A 526 10.15 27.63 -3.23
N LEU A 527 9.59 26.78 -2.37
CA LEU A 527 9.38 27.07 -0.94
C LEU A 527 10.69 27.41 -0.20
N ASN A 528 11.83 26.89 -0.68
CA ASN A 528 13.15 27.06 -0.05
C ASN A 528 14.09 28.02 -0.77
N SER A 529 13.69 28.59 -1.92
CA SER A 529 14.50 29.58 -2.63
C SER A 529 13.63 30.60 -3.36
N SER A 530 13.66 31.85 -2.87
CA SER A 530 13.03 33.01 -3.51
C SER A 530 13.61 33.37 -4.89
N THR A 531 14.73 32.75 -5.28
CA THR A 531 15.34 32.90 -6.62
C THR A 531 14.97 31.77 -7.58
N TYR A 532 14.34 30.69 -7.11
CA TYR A 532 13.94 29.57 -7.95
C TYR A 532 12.54 29.82 -8.55
N SER A 533 12.49 30.09 -9.85
CA SER A 533 11.26 30.16 -10.63
C SER A 533 11.02 28.85 -11.39
N PRO A 534 10.01 28.04 -11.03
CA PRO A 534 9.71 26.77 -11.71
C PRO A 534 9.50 26.94 -13.21
N GLN A 535 10.26 26.21 -14.04
CA GLN A 535 10.13 26.22 -15.49
C GLN A 535 9.48 24.94 -16.02
N PRO A 536 8.66 24.99 -17.10
CA PRO A 536 7.98 23.78 -17.61
C PRO A 536 8.93 22.69 -18.15
N TRP A 537 10.09 23.08 -18.69
CA TRP A 537 11.11 22.12 -19.14
C TRP A 537 11.77 21.36 -17.98
N GLN A 538 11.92 22.00 -16.81
CA GLN A 538 12.43 21.32 -15.60
C GLN A 538 11.42 20.27 -15.13
N ALA A 539 10.12 20.61 -15.12
CA ALA A 539 9.06 19.64 -14.82
C ALA A 539 9.14 18.43 -15.75
N THR A 540 9.28 18.67 -17.06
CA THR A 540 9.37 17.60 -18.07
C THR A 540 10.55 16.66 -17.84
N LEU A 541 11.74 17.19 -17.53
CA LEU A 541 12.91 16.38 -17.18
C LEU A 541 12.73 15.61 -15.87
N LEU A 542 12.04 16.21 -14.88
CA LEU A 542 11.68 15.51 -13.64
C LEU A 542 10.68 14.37 -13.91
N VAL A 543 9.68 14.54 -14.79
CA VAL A 543 8.79 13.44 -15.22
C VAL A 543 9.59 12.27 -15.77
N TRP A 544 10.55 12.53 -16.67
CA TRP A 544 11.40 11.48 -17.23
C TRP A 544 12.22 10.78 -16.14
N ALA A 545 12.79 11.52 -15.19
CA ALA A 545 13.56 10.95 -14.09
C ALA A 545 12.71 10.04 -13.18
N VAL A 546 11.49 10.44 -12.81
CA VAL A 546 10.62 9.63 -11.95
C VAL A 546 10.04 8.41 -12.68
N VAL A 547 9.77 8.53 -13.99
CA VAL A 547 9.31 7.42 -14.84
C VAL A 547 10.41 6.37 -15.04
N ILE A 548 11.68 6.77 -15.16
CA ILE A 548 12.81 5.82 -15.22
C ILE A 548 12.85 4.93 -13.96
N VAL A 549 12.59 5.50 -12.77
CA VAL A 549 12.48 4.73 -11.52
C VAL A 549 11.28 3.77 -11.57
N ALA A 550 10.10 4.25 -11.99
CA ALA A 550 8.90 3.41 -12.10
C ALA A 550 9.06 2.24 -13.08
N VAL A 551 9.77 2.45 -14.20
CA VAL A 551 10.14 1.40 -15.17
C VAL A 551 11.14 0.41 -14.56
N PHE A 552 12.17 0.88 -13.85
CA PHE A 552 13.13 0.00 -13.19
C PHE A 552 12.45 -0.92 -12.16
N VAL A 553 11.53 -0.38 -11.35
CA VAL A 553 10.74 -1.18 -10.40
C VAL A 553 9.86 -2.20 -11.13
N ASN A 554 9.16 -1.79 -12.20
CA ASN A 554 8.26 -2.67 -12.95
C ASN A 554 8.96 -3.73 -13.82
N THR A 555 10.23 -3.54 -14.18
CA THR A 555 10.94 -4.44 -15.13
C THR A 555 12.11 -5.21 -14.54
N VAL A 556 12.84 -4.66 -13.55
CA VAL A 556 14.03 -5.30 -12.97
C VAL A 556 13.69 -5.98 -11.64
N ILE A 557 13.09 -5.24 -10.71
CA ILE A 557 12.81 -5.73 -9.34
C ILE A 557 11.32 -6.05 -9.09
N SER A 558 10.51 -6.26 -10.14
CA SER A 558 9.06 -6.49 -10.02
C SER A 558 8.65 -7.75 -9.25
N SER A 559 9.59 -8.68 -9.02
CA SER A 559 9.40 -9.78 -8.05
C SER A 559 9.31 -9.33 -6.59
N LEU A 560 9.67 -8.07 -6.28
CA LEU A 560 9.49 -7.45 -4.97
C LEU A 560 8.26 -6.53 -4.92
N LEU A 561 7.55 -6.30 -6.04
CA LEU A 561 6.43 -5.35 -6.09
C LEU A 561 5.35 -5.63 -5.03
N PRO A 562 4.84 -6.87 -4.81
CA PRO A 562 3.87 -7.14 -3.75
C PRO A 562 4.39 -6.81 -2.33
N LYS A 563 5.71 -6.92 -2.11
CA LYS A 563 6.36 -6.56 -0.84
C LYS A 563 6.51 -5.05 -0.68
N ILE A 564 6.74 -4.33 -1.77
CA ILE A 564 6.80 -2.86 -1.81
C ILE A 564 5.41 -2.33 -1.47
N GLU A 565 4.34 -2.77 -2.16
CA GLU A 565 2.98 -2.26 -1.93
C GLU A 565 2.50 -2.48 -0.49
N GLY A 566 2.76 -3.66 0.10
CA GLY A 566 2.40 -3.92 1.50
C GLY A 566 3.26 -3.17 2.53
N LEU A 567 4.46 -2.71 2.17
CA LEU A 567 5.25 -1.78 2.98
C LEU A 567 4.74 -0.35 2.82
N VAL A 568 4.41 0.08 1.60
CA VAL A 568 3.93 1.43 1.34
C VAL A 568 2.52 1.63 1.91
N LEU A 569 1.67 0.60 1.99
CA LEU A 569 0.41 0.67 2.76
C LEU A 569 0.63 1.07 4.23
N ILE A 570 1.72 0.60 4.84
CA ILE A 570 2.10 1.00 6.22
C ILE A 570 2.59 2.46 6.21
N LEU A 571 3.42 2.85 5.22
CA LEU A 571 3.89 4.23 5.07
C LEU A 571 2.78 5.23 4.76
N HIS A 572 1.71 4.82 4.08
CA HIS A 572 0.54 5.65 3.74
C HIS A 572 -0.27 5.98 5.00
N VAL A 573 -0.56 4.97 5.82
CA VAL A 573 -1.23 5.16 7.13
C VAL A 573 -0.32 5.90 8.13
N LEU A 574 1.00 5.66 8.10
CA LEU A 574 1.98 6.45 8.86
C LEU A 574 2.03 7.91 8.41
N GLY A 575 2.04 8.16 7.11
CA GLY A 575 2.15 9.49 6.50
C GLY A 575 0.97 10.38 6.88
N PHE A 576 -0.24 9.80 6.86
CA PHE A 576 -1.43 10.43 7.41
C PHE A 576 -1.21 10.84 8.88
N PHE A 577 -0.79 9.91 9.74
CA PHE A 577 -0.34 10.16 11.13
C PHE A 577 0.64 11.35 11.25
N ALA A 578 1.73 11.27 10.49
CA ALA A 578 2.88 12.17 10.52
C ALA A 578 2.59 13.59 10.00
N ILE A 579 1.52 13.77 9.23
CA ILE A 579 1.08 15.08 8.71
C ILE A 579 -0.10 15.62 9.51
N LEU A 580 -1.08 14.77 9.86
CA LEU A 580 -2.26 15.16 10.63
C LEU A 580 -1.85 15.71 12.00
N ILE A 581 -0.95 15.03 12.72
CA ILE A 581 -0.61 15.40 14.10
C ILE A 581 0.05 16.80 14.18
N PRO A 582 1.11 17.13 13.40
CA PRO A 582 1.64 18.49 13.37
C PRO A 582 0.61 19.53 12.92
N LEU A 583 -0.17 19.22 11.87
CA LEU A 583 -1.19 20.12 11.33
C LEU A 583 -2.24 20.49 12.39
N ILE A 584 -2.83 19.51 13.10
CA ILE A 584 -3.86 19.78 14.11
C ILE A 584 -3.32 20.39 15.41
N SER A 585 -2.07 20.08 15.79
CA SER A 585 -1.49 20.52 17.07
C SER A 585 -0.78 21.87 17.01
N MET A 586 -0.16 22.21 15.88
CA MET A 586 0.58 23.46 15.70
C MET A 586 -0.20 24.50 14.89
N GLY A 587 -1.11 24.06 14.02
CA GLY A 587 -1.72 24.96 13.04
C GLY A 587 -2.68 26.00 13.63
N PRO A 588 -2.72 27.20 13.01
CA PRO A 588 -3.67 28.25 13.39
C PRO A 588 -5.11 27.73 13.27
N HIS A 589 -5.94 27.98 14.28
CA HIS A 589 -7.29 27.41 14.33
C HIS A 589 -8.27 28.25 13.48
N GLY A 590 -8.93 27.61 12.51
CA GLY A 590 -10.03 28.18 11.75
C GLY A 590 -11.40 27.89 12.39
N ASP A 591 -12.39 28.75 12.12
CA ASP A 591 -13.73 28.64 12.69
C ASP A 591 -14.61 27.58 12.01
N ALA A 592 -15.35 26.82 12.82
CA ALA A 592 -16.26 25.78 12.32
C ALA A 592 -17.40 26.32 11.43
N SER A 593 -17.78 27.59 11.63
CA SER A 593 -18.77 28.26 10.78
C SER A 593 -18.28 28.30 9.33
N ASP A 594 -17.03 28.69 9.11
CA ASP A 594 -16.47 28.84 7.77
C ASP A 594 -16.38 27.48 7.07
N VAL A 595 -15.85 26.47 7.78
CA VAL A 595 -15.66 25.10 7.26
C VAL A 595 -16.97 24.49 6.72
N PHE A 596 -18.11 24.77 7.36
CA PHE A 596 -19.39 24.15 7.00
C PHE A 596 -20.41 25.06 6.29
N THR A 597 -20.18 26.38 6.20
CA THR A 597 -21.13 27.34 5.60
C THR A 597 -20.56 28.25 4.50
N VAL A 598 -19.24 28.45 4.40
CA VAL A 598 -18.66 29.34 3.37
C VAL A 598 -18.54 28.60 2.03
N PHE A 599 -19.37 29.03 1.07
CA PHE A 599 -19.30 28.61 -0.32
C PHE A 599 -18.70 29.70 -1.22
N VAL A 600 -17.88 29.30 -2.20
CA VAL A 600 -17.16 30.21 -3.11
C VAL A 600 -17.44 29.86 -4.57
N ASN A 601 -17.66 30.89 -5.39
CA ASN A 601 -17.89 30.79 -6.84
C ASN A 601 -16.84 31.65 -7.59
N GLY A 602 -15.57 31.31 -7.42
CA GLY A 602 -14.46 31.96 -8.12
C GLY A 602 -14.50 31.70 -9.63
N GLY A 603 -15.18 30.63 -10.07
CA GLY A 603 -15.50 30.38 -11.47
C GLY A 603 -16.53 31.33 -12.10
N ALA A 604 -17.17 32.24 -11.34
CA ALA A 604 -18.19 33.18 -11.82
C ALA A 604 -19.36 32.53 -12.58
N TRP A 605 -19.76 31.33 -12.14
CA TRP A 605 -20.88 30.57 -12.73
C TRP A 605 -22.24 31.18 -12.38
N PRO A 606 -23.30 30.98 -13.21
CA PRO A 606 -24.62 31.60 -12.98
C PRO A 606 -25.29 31.24 -11.66
N THR A 607 -24.94 30.11 -11.03
CA THR A 607 -25.41 29.74 -9.69
C THR A 607 -24.31 29.05 -8.90
N MET A 608 -24.39 29.13 -7.57
CA MET A 608 -23.49 28.41 -6.66
C MET A 608 -23.59 26.88 -6.84
N GLY A 609 -24.76 26.36 -7.22
CA GLY A 609 -24.96 24.93 -7.50
C GLY A 609 -24.17 24.43 -8.72
N VAL A 610 -24.05 25.25 -9.77
CA VAL A 610 -23.20 24.90 -10.94
C VAL A 610 -21.72 24.95 -10.56
N SER A 611 -21.29 25.97 -9.81
CA SER A 611 -19.91 26.04 -9.30
C SER A 611 -19.57 24.81 -8.43
N PHE A 612 -20.44 24.45 -7.48
CA PHE A 612 -20.28 23.26 -6.64
C PHE A 612 -20.10 21.97 -7.45
N MET A 613 -20.92 21.74 -8.49
CA MET A 613 -20.82 20.53 -9.32
C MET A 613 -19.51 20.47 -10.14
N ILE A 614 -18.99 21.62 -10.57
CA ILE A 614 -17.69 21.73 -11.26
C ILE A 614 -16.53 21.49 -10.27
N GLY A 615 -16.65 22.02 -9.05
CA GLY A 615 -15.74 21.74 -7.94
C GLY A 615 -15.64 20.25 -7.61
N MET A 616 -16.80 19.58 -7.50
CA MET A 616 -16.90 18.16 -7.17
C MET A 616 -16.12 17.24 -8.14
N VAL A 617 -15.96 17.61 -9.43
CA VAL A 617 -15.11 16.86 -10.37
C VAL A 617 -13.66 16.76 -9.87
N SER A 618 -13.14 17.82 -9.22
CA SER A 618 -11.79 17.83 -8.64
C SER A 618 -11.68 16.90 -7.42
N THR A 619 -12.73 16.73 -6.63
CA THR A 619 -12.75 15.75 -5.52
C THR A 619 -12.82 14.32 -6.04
N VAL A 620 -13.51 14.11 -7.16
CA VAL A 620 -13.66 12.80 -7.79
C VAL A 620 -12.34 12.29 -8.40
N TRP A 621 -11.45 13.18 -8.83
CA TRP A 621 -10.07 12.82 -9.21
C TRP A 621 -9.34 12.04 -8.10
N ASN A 622 -9.55 12.42 -6.82
CA ASN A 622 -8.85 11.84 -5.67
C ASN A 622 -9.30 10.38 -5.37
N PHE A 623 -10.30 9.88 -6.09
CA PHE A 623 -10.78 8.50 -6.04
C PHE A 623 -10.54 7.70 -7.34
N LEU A 624 -9.82 8.25 -8.31
CA LEU A 624 -9.63 7.64 -9.63
C LEU A 624 -8.53 6.55 -9.63
N GLY A 625 -8.80 5.43 -10.30
CA GLY A 625 -7.82 4.34 -10.49
C GLY A 625 -7.92 3.17 -9.49
N ALA A 626 -8.95 3.14 -8.63
CA ALA A 626 -9.18 2.01 -7.71
C ALA A 626 -9.29 0.64 -8.42
N ASP A 627 -9.70 0.61 -9.69
CA ASP A 627 -9.76 -0.58 -10.55
C ASP A 627 -8.39 -1.04 -11.06
N GLY A 628 -7.28 -0.39 -10.68
CA GLY A 628 -5.93 -0.90 -10.97
C GLY A 628 -5.73 -2.35 -10.51
N ALA A 629 -6.37 -2.76 -9.42
CA ALA A 629 -6.39 -4.15 -8.95
C ALA A 629 -7.04 -5.12 -9.97
N VAL A 630 -8.02 -4.68 -10.75
CA VAL A 630 -8.62 -5.45 -11.85
C VAL A 630 -7.57 -5.74 -12.91
N HIS A 631 -6.76 -4.74 -13.28
CA HIS A 631 -5.69 -4.90 -14.23
C HIS A 631 -4.53 -5.77 -13.73
N MET A 632 -4.46 -6.04 -12.43
CA MET A 632 -3.54 -7.01 -11.84
C MET A 632 -4.14 -8.42 -11.61
N SER A 633 -5.40 -8.69 -11.99
CA SER A 633 -6.13 -9.92 -11.61
C SER A 633 -5.41 -11.23 -11.94
N GLU A 634 -4.64 -11.32 -13.04
CA GLU A 634 -3.88 -12.53 -13.39
C GLU A 634 -2.58 -12.72 -12.58
N GLU A 635 -2.13 -11.71 -11.83
CA GLU A 635 -1.03 -11.82 -10.85
C GLU A 635 -1.53 -11.99 -9.40
N VAL A 636 -2.85 -12.03 -9.17
CA VAL A 636 -3.49 -12.14 -7.83
C VAL A 636 -3.94 -13.56 -7.52
N HIS A 637 -3.68 -14.05 -6.30
CA HIS A 637 -4.21 -15.32 -5.78
C HIS A 637 -5.70 -15.23 -5.41
N ASN A 638 -6.50 -16.25 -5.73
CA ASN A 638 -7.96 -16.28 -5.52
C ASN A 638 -8.65 -14.97 -5.98
N ALA A 639 -8.32 -14.53 -7.19
CA ALA A 639 -8.61 -13.19 -7.69
C ALA A 639 -10.11 -12.82 -7.65
N ALA A 640 -11.00 -13.79 -7.91
CA ALA A 640 -12.47 -13.62 -7.82
C ALA A 640 -12.97 -13.20 -6.42
N VAL A 641 -12.16 -13.37 -5.38
CA VAL A 641 -12.45 -12.91 -4.01
C VAL A 641 -11.54 -11.75 -3.62
N VAL A 642 -10.25 -11.83 -3.95
CA VAL A 642 -9.27 -10.84 -3.47
C VAL A 642 -9.43 -9.48 -4.14
N VAL A 643 -9.61 -9.43 -5.46
CA VAL A 643 -9.74 -8.18 -6.23
C VAL A 643 -10.97 -7.35 -5.79
N PRO A 644 -12.21 -7.87 -5.75
CA PRO A 644 -13.37 -7.07 -5.35
C PRO A 644 -13.28 -6.51 -3.93
N TRP A 645 -12.79 -7.32 -2.97
CA TRP A 645 -12.65 -6.83 -1.60
C TRP A 645 -11.50 -5.82 -1.47
N ALA A 646 -10.39 -5.96 -2.21
CA ALA A 646 -9.33 -4.95 -2.21
C ALA A 646 -9.84 -3.58 -2.68
N ILE A 647 -10.61 -3.54 -3.77
CA ILE A 647 -11.23 -2.32 -4.33
C ILE A 647 -12.15 -1.62 -3.31
N ILE A 648 -13.04 -2.38 -2.66
CA ILE A 648 -14.00 -1.81 -1.70
C ILE A 648 -13.27 -1.34 -0.43
N PHE A 649 -12.35 -2.15 0.12
CA PHE A 649 -11.60 -1.75 1.31
C PHE A 649 -10.64 -0.58 1.05
N SER A 650 -10.08 -0.44 -0.15
CA SER A 650 -9.25 0.74 -0.46
C SER A 650 -10.08 2.01 -0.54
N ILE A 651 -11.26 1.99 -1.16
CA ILE A 651 -12.14 3.18 -1.23
C ILE A 651 -12.68 3.56 0.15
N LEU A 652 -13.00 2.58 1.00
CA LEU A 652 -13.41 2.84 2.38
C LEU A 652 -12.26 3.40 3.24
N LEU A 653 -11.06 2.82 3.15
CA LEU A 653 -9.90 3.28 3.92
C LEU A 653 -9.44 4.66 3.46
N ASN A 654 -9.18 4.84 2.17
CA ASN A 654 -8.68 6.08 1.62
C ASN A 654 -9.70 7.23 1.71
N GLY A 655 -10.99 6.95 1.57
CA GLY A 655 -12.04 7.96 1.78
C GLY A 655 -12.13 8.44 3.23
N ALA A 656 -11.97 7.54 4.20
CA ALA A 656 -11.93 7.92 5.61
C ALA A 656 -10.67 8.74 5.96
N LEU A 657 -9.50 8.36 5.44
CA LEU A 657 -8.25 9.09 5.63
C LEU A 657 -8.31 10.47 4.93
N GLY A 658 -8.79 10.53 3.68
CA GLY A 658 -8.88 11.78 2.93
C GLY A 658 -9.88 12.76 3.54
N PHE A 659 -11.05 12.29 3.99
CA PHE A 659 -12.00 13.14 4.71
C PHE A 659 -11.42 13.69 6.02
N GLY A 660 -10.68 12.86 6.77
CA GLY A 660 -9.98 13.30 7.99
C GLY A 660 -8.90 14.36 7.71
N MET A 661 -8.14 14.20 6.63
CA MET A 661 -7.12 15.17 6.22
C MET A 661 -7.72 16.46 5.67
N LEU A 662 -8.81 16.37 4.89
CA LEU A 662 -9.56 17.53 4.38
C LEU A 662 -10.05 18.40 5.54
N LEU A 663 -10.77 17.81 6.49
CA LEU A 663 -11.25 18.54 7.67
C LEU A 663 -10.07 19.17 8.43
N ALA A 664 -8.98 18.43 8.66
CA ALA A 664 -7.80 18.97 9.32
C ALA A 664 -7.18 20.17 8.58
N ALA A 665 -7.07 20.11 7.24
CA ALA A 665 -6.55 21.20 6.42
C ALA A 665 -7.46 22.45 6.45
N LEU A 666 -8.78 22.27 6.44
CA LEU A 666 -9.75 23.37 6.54
C LEU A 666 -9.73 24.02 7.94
N PHE A 667 -9.75 23.22 9.01
CA PHE A 667 -9.65 23.69 10.39
C PHE A 667 -8.27 24.26 10.77
N ARG A 668 -7.29 24.18 9.87
CA ARG A 668 -5.89 24.61 10.08
C ARG A 668 -5.32 25.44 8.92
N LEU A 669 -6.20 26.05 8.12
CA LEU A 669 -5.87 26.74 6.87
C LEU A 669 -4.80 27.84 7.02
N GLY A 670 -4.86 28.61 8.11
CA GLY A 670 -4.11 29.86 8.26
C GLY A 670 -4.79 31.02 7.55
N ASP A 671 -4.02 32.00 7.09
CA ASP A 671 -4.52 33.18 6.37
C ASP A 671 -5.08 32.76 4.99
N PRO A 672 -6.40 32.88 4.74
CA PRO A 672 -7.00 32.51 3.47
C PRO A 672 -6.43 33.29 2.28
N THR A 673 -6.02 34.54 2.49
CA THR A 673 -5.53 35.40 1.40
C THR A 673 -4.21 34.90 0.83
N VAL A 674 -3.33 34.40 1.70
CA VAL A 674 -2.03 33.83 1.31
C VAL A 674 -2.22 32.41 0.72
N VAL A 675 -3.14 31.62 1.26
CA VAL A 675 -3.43 30.26 0.77
C VAL A 675 -4.08 30.29 -0.62
N PHE A 676 -5.05 31.16 -0.85
CA PHE A 676 -5.72 31.28 -2.15
C PHE A 676 -4.85 31.95 -3.23
N ALA A 677 -3.88 32.78 -2.84
CA ALA A 677 -2.88 33.34 -3.74
C ALA A 677 -1.73 32.37 -4.08
N SER A 678 -1.61 31.24 -3.35
CA SER A 678 -0.52 30.29 -3.51
C SER A 678 -0.73 29.35 -4.70
N PRO A 679 0.28 29.17 -5.59
CA PRO A 679 0.27 28.12 -6.60
C PRO A 679 0.28 26.68 -6.04
N ALA A 680 0.57 26.51 -4.74
CA ALA A 680 0.55 25.22 -4.05
C ALA A 680 -0.09 25.36 -2.65
N PRO A 681 -1.42 25.52 -2.55
CA PRO A 681 -2.10 25.91 -1.31
C PRO A 681 -1.74 25.06 -0.08
N PHE A 682 -1.68 23.72 -0.20
CA PHE A 682 -1.34 22.85 0.93
C PHE A 682 0.10 23.03 1.44
N MET A 683 1.07 23.37 0.57
CA MET A 683 2.43 23.66 1.01
C MET A 683 2.46 24.93 1.87
N THR A 684 1.63 25.92 1.52
CA THR A 684 1.42 27.15 2.29
C THR A 684 0.65 26.90 3.60
N ILE A 685 -0.35 26.02 3.60
CA ILE A 685 -1.03 25.56 4.82
C ILE A 685 0.00 24.90 5.77
N PHE A 686 0.84 23.98 5.26
CA PHE A 686 1.87 23.33 6.06
C PHE A 686 2.92 24.32 6.59
N GLN A 687 3.38 25.27 5.76
CA GLN A 687 4.31 26.31 6.16
C GLN A 687 3.74 27.18 7.29
N GLN A 688 2.49 27.63 7.16
CA GLN A 688 1.82 28.39 8.22
C GLN A 688 1.58 27.56 9.48
N ALA A 689 1.30 26.26 9.34
CA ALA A 689 1.02 25.40 10.47
C ALA A 689 2.24 25.11 11.34
N VAL A 690 3.44 24.94 10.74
CA VAL A 690 4.67 24.64 11.49
C VAL A 690 5.63 25.83 11.64
N GLY A 691 5.34 26.96 10.99
CA GLY A 691 6.09 28.21 11.00
C GLY A 691 7.44 28.19 10.27
N ALA A 692 8.15 27.05 10.28
CA ALA A 692 9.49 26.90 9.71
C ALA A 692 9.50 25.98 8.48
N ASN A 693 10.11 26.44 7.38
CA ASN A 693 10.22 25.68 6.12
C ASN A 693 10.73 24.24 6.33
N GLY A 694 11.67 24.00 7.25
CA GLY A 694 12.20 22.66 7.53
C GLY A 694 11.14 21.66 8.00
N GLY A 695 10.10 22.10 8.73
CA GLY A 695 8.98 21.24 9.12
C GLY A 695 8.05 20.96 7.93
N ALA A 696 7.71 21.99 7.15
CA ALA A 696 6.86 21.86 5.96
C ALA A 696 7.53 20.94 4.92
N ASN A 697 8.85 21.07 4.73
CA ASN A 697 9.64 20.19 3.88
C ASN A 697 9.53 18.72 4.27
N ALA A 698 9.54 18.40 5.58
CA ALA A 698 9.40 17.03 6.05
C ALA A 698 8.00 16.46 5.73
N MET A 699 6.94 17.26 5.90
CA MET A 699 5.57 16.90 5.54
C MET A 699 5.42 16.72 4.02
N ILE A 700 5.97 17.64 3.21
CA ILE A 700 5.94 17.54 1.74
C ILE A 700 6.76 16.34 1.24
N ALA A 701 7.89 16.01 1.88
CA ALA A 701 8.71 14.86 1.50
C ALA A 701 7.99 13.51 1.70
N ILE A 702 7.11 13.41 2.70
CA ILE A 702 6.24 12.23 2.90
C ILE A 702 5.25 12.10 1.73
N ILE A 703 4.59 13.20 1.34
CA ILE A 703 3.68 13.23 0.18
C ILE A 703 4.41 12.86 -1.11
N ILE A 704 5.62 13.39 -1.33
CA ILE A 704 6.48 13.03 -2.47
C ILE A 704 6.76 11.52 -2.46
N LEU A 705 7.18 10.93 -1.35
CA LEU A 705 7.49 9.50 -1.25
C LEU A 705 6.28 8.61 -1.60
N LEU A 706 5.08 9.00 -1.18
CA LEU A 706 3.85 8.26 -1.46
C LEU A 706 3.39 8.45 -2.91
N ALA A 707 3.50 9.65 -3.46
CA ALA A 707 3.26 9.94 -4.88
C ALA A 707 4.25 9.20 -5.82
N PHE A 708 5.49 8.96 -5.39
CA PHE A 708 6.45 8.11 -6.11
C PHE A 708 5.98 6.65 -6.17
N SER A 709 5.36 6.13 -5.10
CA SER A 709 4.78 4.78 -5.11
C SER A 709 3.52 4.72 -5.97
N ALA A 710 2.68 5.76 -5.94
CA ALA A 710 1.54 5.85 -6.85
C ALA A 710 1.98 5.74 -8.31
N LEU A 711 3.09 6.41 -8.69
CA LEU A 711 3.66 6.31 -10.04
C LEU A 711 4.12 4.89 -10.40
N ILE A 712 4.77 4.17 -9.46
CA ILE A 712 5.17 2.77 -9.64
C ILE A 712 3.93 1.88 -9.89
N SER A 713 2.88 2.09 -9.10
CA SER A 713 1.67 1.27 -9.07
C SER A 713 0.78 1.52 -10.31
N ILE A 714 0.57 2.78 -10.69
CA ILE A 714 -0.19 3.15 -11.90
C ILE A 714 0.55 2.71 -13.17
N THR A 715 1.89 2.76 -13.20
CA THR A 715 2.70 2.21 -14.30
C THR A 715 2.51 0.69 -14.42
N ALA A 716 2.38 -0.02 -13.29
CA ALA A 716 2.06 -1.44 -13.31
C ALA A 716 0.68 -1.69 -13.93
N GLY A 717 -0.39 -1.08 -13.39
CA GLY A 717 -1.77 -1.25 -13.88
C GLY A 717 -1.92 -0.91 -15.36
N ALA A 718 -1.41 0.26 -15.78
CA ALA A 718 -1.43 0.71 -17.17
C ALA A 718 -0.73 -0.27 -18.12
N SER A 719 0.43 -0.82 -17.73
CA SER A 719 1.17 -1.79 -18.54
C SER A 719 0.41 -3.11 -18.72
N ARG A 720 -0.33 -3.59 -17.70
CA ARG A 720 -1.12 -4.84 -17.80
C ARG A 720 -2.39 -4.64 -18.60
N MET A 721 -3.08 -3.50 -18.46
CA MET A 721 -4.22 -3.14 -19.30
C MET A 721 -3.83 -3.09 -20.79
N THR A 722 -2.77 -2.36 -21.12
CA THR A 722 -2.22 -2.26 -22.49
C THR A 722 -1.81 -3.63 -23.04
N TRP A 723 -1.14 -4.46 -22.23
CA TRP A 723 -0.77 -5.82 -22.59
C TRP A 723 -1.98 -6.72 -22.84
N SER A 724 -3.01 -6.67 -21.98
CA SER A 724 -4.22 -7.50 -22.12
C SER A 724 -4.98 -7.15 -23.40
N PHE A 725 -5.19 -5.86 -23.66
CA PHE A 725 -5.89 -5.44 -24.88
C PHE A 725 -5.05 -5.72 -26.15
N ALA A 726 -3.72 -5.73 -26.06
CA ALA A 726 -2.85 -6.25 -27.12
C ALA A 726 -2.95 -7.78 -27.29
N ARG A 727 -3.02 -8.57 -26.22
CA ARG A 727 -3.24 -10.02 -26.26
C ARG A 727 -4.53 -10.37 -27.01
N ASP A 728 -5.58 -9.58 -26.82
CA ASP A 728 -6.85 -9.67 -27.56
C ASP A 728 -6.85 -8.98 -28.95
N ARG A 729 -5.69 -8.54 -29.44
CA ARG A 729 -5.48 -7.90 -30.78
C ARG A 729 -6.20 -6.56 -30.98
N GLY A 730 -6.49 -5.85 -29.89
CA GLY A 730 -7.15 -4.54 -29.88
C GLY A 730 -6.26 -3.35 -30.28
N LEU A 731 -4.93 -3.52 -30.23
CA LEU A 731 -3.95 -2.46 -30.49
C LEU A 731 -3.11 -2.69 -31.77
N PRO A 732 -2.64 -1.64 -32.45
CA PRO A 732 -1.56 -1.75 -33.43
C PRO A 732 -0.28 -2.31 -32.77
N GLY A 733 0.52 -3.06 -33.53
CA GLY A 733 1.75 -3.66 -33.01
C GLY A 733 1.55 -4.79 -31.97
N TRP A 734 0.32 -5.31 -31.83
CA TRP A 734 -0.03 -6.33 -30.83
C TRP A 734 0.91 -7.53 -30.76
N HIS A 735 1.48 -7.98 -31.89
CA HIS A 735 2.49 -9.04 -31.97
C HIS A 735 3.75 -8.82 -31.11
N TYR A 736 4.01 -7.59 -30.66
CA TYR A 736 5.07 -7.24 -29.72
C TYR A 736 4.50 -6.93 -28.34
N LEU A 737 3.41 -6.15 -28.28
CA LEU A 737 2.82 -5.68 -27.03
C LEU A 737 2.15 -6.79 -26.19
N SER A 738 1.77 -7.93 -26.79
CA SER A 738 1.24 -9.08 -26.07
C SER A 738 2.31 -10.03 -25.49
N LYS A 739 3.60 -9.81 -25.79
CA LYS A 739 4.69 -10.69 -25.34
C LYS A 739 5.06 -10.44 -23.88
N VAL A 740 5.21 -11.53 -23.13
CA VAL A 740 5.82 -11.54 -21.79
C VAL A 740 7.21 -12.19 -21.84
N ASP A 741 8.09 -11.82 -20.92
CA ASP A 741 9.40 -12.47 -20.76
C ASP A 741 9.34 -13.77 -19.92
N SER A 742 10.48 -14.43 -19.71
CA SER A 742 10.57 -15.66 -18.89
C SER A 742 10.25 -15.46 -17.40
N ARG A 743 10.22 -14.21 -16.93
CA ARG A 743 9.80 -13.81 -15.58
C ARG A 743 8.30 -13.50 -15.52
N ALA A 744 7.60 -13.63 -16.65
CA ALA A 744 6.20 -13.28 -16.87
C ALA A 744 5.93 -11.78 -16.64
N ILE A 745 6.72 -10.92 -17.30
CA ILE A 745 6.59 -9.46 -17.28
C ILE A 745 6.33 -8.97 -18.72
N PRO A 746 5.30 -8.12 -18.97
CA PRO A 746 5.02 -7.56 -20.29
C PRO A 746 5.92 -6.35 -20.60
N VAL A 747 7.23 -6.58 -20.72
CA VAL A 747 8.24 -5.51 -20.81
C VAL A 747 7.96 -4.52 -21.96
N PHE A 748 7.51 -4.98 -23.13
CA PHE A 748 7.15 -4.10 -24.25
C PHE A 748 5.99 -3.14 -23.92
N ALA A 749 5.01 -3.56 -23.11
CA ALA A 749 3.93 -2.69 -22.68
C ALA A 749 4.41 -1.66 -21.64
N VAL A 750 5.28 -2.04 -20.70
CA VAL A 750 5.90 -1.11 -19.75
C VAL A 750 6.73 -0.03 -20.47
N THR A 751 7.55 -0.44 -21.46
CA THR A 751 8.33 0.50 -22.28
C THR A 751 7.45 1.40 -23.14
N LEU A 752 6.34 0.90 -23.69
CA LEU A 752 5.37 1.71 -24.43
C LEU A 752 4.72 2.76 -23.50
N THR A 753 4.25 2.38 -22.32
CA THR A 753 3.67 3.30 -21.33
C THR A 753 4.65 4.40 -20.97
N ALA A 754 5.90 4.06 -20.63
CA ALA A 754 6.93 5.04 -20.33
C ALA A 754 7.23 5.98 -21.52
N THR A 755 7.25 5.45 -22.74
CA THR A 755 7.47 6.25 -23.96
C THR A 755 6.31 7.23 -24.19
N ILE A 756 5.06 6.78 -24.04
CA ILE A 756 3.87 7.64 -24.15
C ILE A 756 3.91 8.73 -23.08
N THR A 757 4.20 8.40 -21.83
CA THR A 757 4.34 9.40 -20.76
C THR A 757 5.44 10.42 -21.05
N CYS A 758 6.63 9.99 -21.50
CA CYS A 758 7.71 10.90 -21.81
C CYS A 758 7.40 11.83 -23.00
N LEU A 759 6.63 11.35 -23.99
CA LEU A 759 6.15 12.16 -25.12
C LEU A 759 5.04 13.13 -24.71
N LEU A 760 4.07 12.70 -23.90
CA LEU A 760 3.01 13.58 -23.38
C LEU A 760 3.62 14.70 -22.51
N ALA A 761 4.63 14.40 -21.71
CA ALA A 761 5.33 15.38 -20.89
C ALA A 761 5.99 16.51 -21.70
N LEU A 762 6.31 16.31 -22.99
CA LEU A 762 6.83 17.38 -23.86
C LEU A 762 5.78 18.47 -24.13
N ILE A 763 4.48 18.16 -24.08
CA ILE A 763 3.39 19.13 -24.31
C ILE A 763 3.51 20.30 -23.32
N ASN A 764 3.85 20.00 -22.06
CA ASN A 764 4.03 20.99 -21.00
C ASN A 764 5.10 22.06 -21.32
N ILE A 765 6.10 21.75 -22.16
CA ILE A 765 7.11 22.74 -22.60
C ILE A 765 6.47 23.85 -23.44
N GLY A 766 5.47 23.52 -24.26
CA GLY A 766 4.74 24.49 -25.08
C GLY A 766 3.50 25.08 -24.39
N SER A 767 2.76 24.27 -23.62
CA SER A 767 1.61 24.70 -22.84
C SER A 767 1.30 23.72 -21.71
N SER A 768 1.37 24.19 -20.46
CA SER A 768 0.90 23.45 -19.29
C SER A 768 -0.62 23.25 -19.28
N ALA A 769 -1.39 24.19 -19.84
CA ALA A 769 -2.83 24.04 -20.01
C ALA A 769 -3.17 22.85 -20.93
N ALA A 770 -2.49 22.75 -22.08
CA ALA A 770 -2.66 21.63 -23.01
C ALA A 770 -2.19 20.28 -22.43
N PHE A 771 -1.30 20.31 -21.42
CA PHE A 771 -0.97 19.11 -20.65
C PHE A 771 -2.06 18.77 -19.61
N ASN A 772 -2.65 19.77 -18.95
CA ASN A 772 -3.76 19.56 -18.02
C ASN A 772 -5.00 18.97 -18.71
N ASP A 773 -5.23 19.25 -20.01
CA ASP A 773 -6.25 18.58 -20.81
C ASP A 773 -6.02 17.06 -20.92
N VAL A 774 -4.76 16.61 -20.95
CA VAL A 774 -4.38 15.19 -20.89
C VAL A 774 -4.79 14.59 -19.54
N ILE A 775 -4.59 15.34 -18.44
CA ILE A 775 -5.02 14.92 -17.11
C ILE A 775 -6.55 14.81 -17.07
N SER A 776 -7.29 15.83 -17.52
CA SER A 776 -8.75 15.81 -17.63
C SER A 776 -9.25 14.59 -18.41
N LEU A 777 -8.69 14.32 -19.60
CA LEU A 777 -9.02 13.18 -20.46
C LEU A 777 -8.99 11.83 -19.72
N THR A 778 -8.13 11.69 -18.71
CA THR A 778 -8.08 10.52 -17.82
C THR A 778 -9.43 10.29 -17.14
N ILE A 779 -10.02 11.33 -16.56
CA ILE A 779 -11.34 11.27 -15.90
C ILE A 779 -12.39 10.88 -16.92
N ASN A 780 -12.52 11.62 -18.03
CA ASN A 780 -13.60 11.39 -18.99
C ASN A 780 -13.52 9.98 -19.59
N SER A 781 -12.31 9.51 -19.93
CA SER A 781 -12.11 8.20 -20.56
C SER A 781 -12.43 7.05 -19.61
N LEU A 782 -11.88 7.08 -18.39
CA LEU A 782 -12.11 6.04 -17.39
C LEU A 782 -13.55 6.05 -16.85
N PHE A 783 -14.17 7.23 -16.68
CA PHE A 783 -15.55 7.30 -16.22
C PHE A 783 -16.54 6.79 -17.26
N ILE A 784 -16.30 7.01 -18.56
CA ILE A 784 -17.14 6.42 -19.63
C ILE A 784 -17.08 4.90 -19.58
N THR A 785 -15.89 4.32 -19.38
CA THR A 785 -15.75 2.86 -19.35
C THR A 785 -16.30 2.23 -18.08
N TYR A 786 -16.16 2.87 -16.92
CA TYR A 786 -16.86 2.48 -15.69
C TYR A 786 -18.38 2.53 -15.85
N LEU A 787 -18.92 3.60 -16.47
CA LEU A 787 -20.36 3.78 -16.70
C LEU A 787 -20.92 2.73 -17.67
N ILE A 788 -20.19 2.40 -18.75
CA ILE A 788 -20.57 1.32 -19.67
C ILE A 788 -20.62 -0.03 -18.93
N GLY A 789 -19.62 -0.33 -18.09
CA GLY A 789 -19.63 -1.55 -17.26
C GLY A 789 -20.81 -1.62 -16.29
N ASN A 790 -21.01 -0.57 -15.49
CA ASN A 790 -22.10 -0.44 -14.53
C ASN A 790 -23.48 -0.57 -15.23
N GLY A 791 -23.71 0.20 -16.29
CA GLY A 791 -24.97 0.24 -17.03
C GLY A 791 -25.29 -1.06 -17.76
N LEU A 792 -24.28 -1.76 -18.28
CA LEU A 792 -24.47 -3.11 -18.84
C LEU A 792 -24.83 -4.14 -17.77
N LEU A 793 -24.23 -4.07 -16.58
CA LEU A 793 -24.63 -4.96 -15.47
C LEU A 793 -26.04 -4.61 -14.96
N LEU A 794 -26.39 -3.32 -14.89
CA LEU A 794 -27.72 -2.86 -14.50
C LEU A 794 -28.78 -3.40 -15.46
N TRP A 795 -28.53 -3.30 -16.77
CA TRP A 795 -29.39 -3.90 -17.79
C TRP A 795 -29.55 -5.42 -17.62
N ARG A 796 -28.49 -6.14 -17.22
CA ARG A 796 -28.55 -7.59 -16.98
C ARG A 796 -29.28 -7.99 -15.70
N ARG A 797 -29.18 -7.19 -14.63
CA ARG A 797 -30.00 -7.33 -13.41
C ARG A 797 -31.49 -7.16 -13.75
N VAL A 798 -31.88 -6.01 -14.31
CA VAL A 798 -33.31 -5.71 -14.57
C VAL A 798 -33.95 -6.55 -15.69
N THR A 799 -33.17 -7.29 -16.47
CA THR A 799 -33.68 -8.27 -17.45
C THR A 799 -33.64 -9.72 -16.96
N GLY A 800 -33.14 -9.99 -15.74
CA GLY A 800 -33.12 -11.33 -15.14
C GLY A 800 -32.20 -12.33 -15.86
N LYS A 801 -31.06 -11.87 -16.41
CA LYS A 801 -30.19 -12.67 -17.30
C LYS A 801 -28.82 -13.02 -16.69
N ILE A 802 -28.78 -13.29 -15.39
CA ILE A 802 -27.58 -13.77 -14.69
C ILE A 802 -28.01 -14.91 -13.77
N LEU A 803 -27.38 -16.07 -13.95
CA LEU A 803 -27.71 -17.33 -13.29
C LEU A 803 -26.97 -17.46 -11.95
N VAL A 804 -27.49 -18.31 -11.06
CA VAL A 804 -26.83 -18.66 -9.80
C VAL A 804 -25.94 -19.90 -10.04
N GLU A 805 -24.79 -20.00 -9.37
CA GLU A 805 -23.72 -20.97 -9.72
C GLU A 805 -24.15 -22.46 -9.75
N PHE A 806 -25.27 -22.80 -9.12
CA PHE A 806 -25.84 -24.17 -9.10
C PHE A 806 -26.49 -24.64 -10.41
N GLU A 807 -26.76 -23.75 -11.38
CA GLU A 807 -27.68 -24.07 -12.49
C GLU A 807 -27.04 -24.63 -13.78
N VAL A 808 -25.71 -24.57 -13.98
CA VAL A 808 -25.08 -24.88 -15.29
C VAL A 808 -23.75 -25.67 -15.19
N ASP A 809 -23.74 -26.93 -15.61
CA ASP A 809 -22.51 -27.77 -15.72
C ASP A 809 -21.81 -27.51 -17.08
N HIS A 810 -21.19 -26.32 -17.22
CA HIS A 810 -20.38 -25.92 -18.38
C HIS A 810 -18.96 -25.49 -17.95
N GLU A 811 -17.95 -25.91 -18.72
CA GLU A 811 -16.53 -25.61 -18.49
C GLU A 811 -16.18 -24.14 -18.76
N LEU A 812 -16.87 -23.52 -19.74
CA LEU A 812 -16.80 -22.09 -20.03
C LEU A 812 -18.02 -21.36 -19.46
N ARG A 813 -17.77 -20.21 -18.82
CA ARG A 813 -18.77 -19.32 -18.20
C ARG A 813 -18.27 -17.87 -18.29
N ASN A 814 -19.16 -16.88 -18.31
CA ASN A 814 -18.78 -15.46 -18.34
C ASN A 814 -17.88 -15.03 -19.53
N VAL A 815 -17.85 -15.84 -20.60
CA VAL A 815 -17.18 -15.51 -21.88
C VAL A 815 -18.11 -14.71 -22.81
N ASP A 816 -19.42 -14.99 -22.75
CA ASP A 816 -20.41 -14.48 -23.68
C ASP A 816 -21.68 -13.96 -23.00
N CYS A 817 -22.56 -13.43 -23.84
CA CYS A 817 -23.81 -12.80 -23.47
C CYS A 817 -24.93 -13.77 -23.05
N ASN A 818 -24.66 -15.08 -23.01
CA ASN A 818 -25.64 -16.15 -22.85
C ASN A 818 -25.45 -16.90 -21.52
N HIS A 819 -24.20 -17.15 -21.11
CA HIS A 819 -23.87 -17.94 -19.91
C HIS A 819 -23.24 -17.08 -18.82
N LEU A 820 -24.01 -16.09 -18.33
CA LEU A 820 -23.63 -15.20 -17.24
C LEU A 820 -23.94 -15.84 -15.89
N VAL A 821 -22.94 -15.91 -15.00
CA VAL A 821 -23.03 -16.49 -13.65
C VAL A 821 -22.37 -15.55 -12.65
N TRP A 822 -23.02 -15.30 -11.52
CA TRP A 822 -22.45 -14.47 -10.45
C TRP A 822 -21.12 -15.03 -9.90
N GLY A 823 -20.23 -14.14 -9.49
CA GLY A 823 -19.02 -14.49 -8.76
C GLY A 823 -19.26 -14.63 -7.23
N PRO A 824 -18.23 -15.06 -6.48
CA PRO A 824 -18.34 -15.31 -5.04
C PRO A 824 -18.70 -14.07 -4.21
N MET A 825 -18.31 -12.89 -4.67
CA MET A 825 -18.79 -11.60 -4.18
C MET A 825 -19.88 -11.07 -5.12
N HIS A 826 -21.08 -10.85 -4.58
CA HIS A 826 -22.16 -10.10 -5.20
C HIS A 826 -23.05 -9.51 -4.09
N VAL A 827 -23.76 -8.42 -4.40
CA VAL A 827 -24.76 -7.79 -3.54
C VAL A 827 -26.15 -8.35 -3.93
N PRO A 828 -26.89 -8.94 -2.98
CA PRO A 828 -28.20 -9.52 -3.26
C PRO A 828 -29.23 -8.44 -3.63
N GLU A 829 -30.23 -8.83 -4.40
CA GLU A 829 -31.35 -7.96 -4.77
C GLU A 829 -32.31 -7.73 -3.60
N PRO A 830 -32.99 -6.56 -3.51
CA PRO A 830 -32.95 -5.43 -4.44
C PRO A 830 -31.77 -4.47 -4.22
N PHE A 831 -30.94 -4.68 -3.19
CA PHE A 831 -29.85 -3.74 -2.84
C PHE A 831 -28.80 -3.63 -3.92
N GLY A 832 -28.45 -4.72 -4.61
CA GLY A 832 -27.50 -4.70 -5.73
C GLY A 832 -27.95 -3.80 -6.89
N THR A 833 -29.23 -3.87 -7.29
CA THR A 833 -29.81 -2.94 -8.27
C THR A 833 -29.80 -1.50 -7.76
N ILE A 834 -30.20 -1.24 -6.51
CA ILE A 834 -30.24 0.12 -5.94
C ILE A 834 -28.83 0.76 -5.96
N VAL A 835 -27.81 0.05 -5.50
CA VAL A 835 -26.42 0.51 -5.48
C VAL A 835 -25.91 0.80 -6.89
N ASN A 836 -26.19 -0.08 -7.86
CA ASN A 836 -25.79 0.12 -9.25
C ASN A 836 -26.53 1.30 -9.92
N VAL A 837 -27.81 1.52 -9.61
CA VAL A 837 -28.56 2.72 -10.08
C VAL A 837 -27.93 4.00 -9.53
N ILE A 838 -27.61 4.05 -8.24
CA ILE A 838 -26.95 5.22 -7.62
C ILE A 838 -25.58 5.47 -8.27
N GLY A 839 -24.79 4.41 -8.47
CA GLY A 839 -23.52 4.47 -9.21
C GLY A 839 -23.71 5.05 -10.61
N CYS A 840 -24.60 4.47 -11.42
CA CYS A 840 -24.89 4.96 -12.78
C CYS A 840 -25.29 6.45 -12.81
N VAL A 841 -26.19 6.88 -11.92
CA VAL A 841 -26.67 8.28 -11.86
C VAL A 841 -25.53 9.24 -11.49
N PHE A 842 -24.76 8.91 -10.45
CA PHE A 842 -23.60 9.70 -10.04
C PHE A 842 -22.56 9.82 -11.16
N MET A 843 -22.24 8.69 -11.80
CA MET A 843 -21.30 8.62 -12.93
C MET A 843 -21.72 9.49 -14.12
N ILE A 844 -23.02 9.56 -14.43
CA ILE A 844 -23.57 10.44 -15.49
C ILE A 844 -23.40 11.92 -15.10
N VAL A 845 -23.67 12.30 -13.84
CA VAL A 845 -23.52 13.68 -13.36
C VAL A 845 -22.05 14.12 -13.41
N VAL A 846 -21.12 13.30 -12.89
CA VAL A 846 -19.69 13.58 -12.96
C VAL A 846 -19.22 13.72 -14.41
N LEU A 847 -19.62 12.80 -15.29
CA LEU A 847 -19.23 12.86 -16.71
C LEU A 847 -19.71 14.16 -17.37
N PHE A 848 -20.96 14.57 -17.13
CA PHE A 848 -21.49 15.81 -17.69
C PHE A 848 -20.63 17.04 -17.31
N PHE A 849 -20.28 17.19 -16.02
CA PHE A 849 -19.47 18.33 -15.56
C PHE A 849 -17.96 18.17 -15.86
N SER A 850 -17.45 16.95 -16.06
CA SER A 850 -16.02 16.69 -16.34
C SER A 850 -15.50 17.28 -17.66
N PHE A 851 -16.38 17.71 -18.57
CA PHE A 851 -16.03 18.44 -19.80
C PHE A 851 -16.06 19.97 -19.64
N TRP A 852 -16.50 20.50 -18.49
CA TRP A 852 -16.64 21.93 -18.28
C TRP A 852 -15.30 22.58 -17.89
N PRO A 853 -15.06 23.85 -18.25
CA PRO A 853 -13.93 24.62 -17.75
C PRO A 853 -14.08 24.91 -16.26
N ALA A 854 -12.99 25.30 -15.58
CA ALA A 854 -13.07 25.76 -14.19
C ALA A 854 -13.77 27.13 -14.06
N VAL A 855 -13.65 27.98 -15.07
CA VAL A 855 -14.22 29.35 -15.10
C VAL A 855 -15.29 29.48 -16.18
N ASN A 856 -16.35 30.21 -15.87
CA ASN A 856 -17.33 30.69 -16.83
C ASN A 856 -16.66 31.68 -17.80
N HIS A 857 -16.95 31.56 -19.09
CA HIS A 857 -16.25 32.28 -20.18
C HIS A 857 -14.72 32.06 -20.20
N PRO A 858 -14.22 30.82 -20.37
CA PRO A 858 -12.78 30.55 -20.41
C PRO A 858 -12.09 31.18 -21.62
N VAL A 859 -10.83 31.55 -21.44
CA VAL A 859 -9.89 31.82 -22.55
C VAL A 859 -9.18 30.52 -22.96
N GLY A 860 -8.45 30.52 -24.08
CA GLY A 860 -7.77 29.31 -24.57
C GLY A 860 -6.70 28.71 -23.64
N ALA A 861 -6.29 29.42 -22.58
CA ALA A 861 -5.40 28.91 -21.53
C ALA A 861 -6.14 28.35 -20.29
N THR A 862 -7.46 28.51 -20.20
CA THR A 862 -8.32 28.07 -19.07
C THR A 862 -9.53 27.24 -19.52
N MET A 863 -9.61 26.92 -20.81
CA MET A 863 -10.62 26.04 -21.39
C MET A 863 -10.24 24.57 -21.17
N ASN A 864 -11.24 23.71 -20.96
CA ASN A 864 -11.09 22.27 -20.82
C ASN A 864 -11.31 21.60 -22.19
N TYR A 865 -10.23 21.25 -22.89
CA TYR A 865 -10.25 20.61 -24.21
C TYR A 865 -10.35 19.07 -24.15
N SER A 866 -10.61 18.48 -22.99
CA SER A 866 -10.86 17.04 -22.86
C SER A 866 -11.94 16.51 -23.80
N SER A 867 -12.97 17.31 -24.08
CA SER A 867 -14.04 17.00 -25.04
C SER A 867 -13.50 16.81 -26.47
N LEU A 868 -12.56 17.66 -26.89
CA LEU A 868 -11.88 17.56 -28.17
C LEU A 868 -10.94 16.34 -28.21
N MET A 869 -10.16 16.13 -27.16
CA MET A 869 -9.23 14.99 -27.06
C MET A 869 -9.95 13.64 -27.04
N LEU A 870 -11.04 13.54 -26.27
CA LEU A 870 -11.90 12.37 -26.22
C LEU A 870 -12.59 12.15 -27.57
N GLY A 871 -13.15 13.21 -28.16
CA GLY A 871 -13.76 13.16 -29.49
C GLY A 871 -12.80 12.63 -30.55
N ALA A 872 -11.57 13.16 -30.59
CA ALA A 872 -10.50 12.67 -31.48
C ALA A 872 -10.16 11.19 -31.21
N THR A 873 -10.08 10.79 -29.93
CA THR A 873 -9.81 9.39 -29.52
C THR A 873 -10.92 8.43 -29.98
N VAL A 874 -12.19 8.81 -29.78
CA VAL A 874 -13.36 8.03 -30.19
C VAL A 874 -13.45 7.95 -31.72
N ILE A 875 -13.22 9.04 -32.44
CA ILE A 875 -13.19 9.07 -33.91
C ILE A 875 -12.07 8.18 -34.45
N PHE A 876 -10.85 8.31 -33.91
CA PHE A 876 -9.70 7.48 -34.31
C PHE A 876 -9.95 6.00 -34.06
N SER A 877 -10.40 5.62 -32.85
CA SER A 877 -10.72 4.24 -32.50
C SER A 877 -11.82 3.67 -33.41
N THR A 878 -12.88 4.43 -33.66
CA THR A 878 -14.00 4.02 -34.52
C THR A 878 -13.56 3.85 -35.99
N ALA A 879 -12.80 4.80 -36.53
CA ALA A 879 -12.27 4.71 -37.89
C ALA A 879 -11.32 3.52 -38.06
N TYR A 880 -10.36 3.35 -37.14
CA TYR A 880 -9.43 2.22 -37.13
C TYR A 880 -10.19 0.89 -37.00
N TYR A 881 -11.27 0.83 -36.21
CA TYR A 881 -12.12 -0.36 -36.11
C TYR A 881 -12.73 -0.74 -37.46
N PHE A 882 -13.43 0.18 -38.13
CA PHE A 882 -14.12 -0.16 -39.38
C PHE A 882 -13.18 -0.41 -40.56
N ILE A 883 -12.00 0.23 -40.61
CA ILE A 883 -11.02 0.06 -41.70
C ILE A 883 -10.15 -1.20 -41.47
N ILE A 884 -9.68 -1.40 -40.23
CA ILE A 884 -8.67 -2.41 -39.86
C ILE A 884 -9.19 -3.40 -38.82
N ALA A 885 -9.49 -2.97 -37.59
CA ALA A 885 -9.60 -3.90 -36.46
C ALA A 885 -10.80 -4.86 -36.54
N LYS A 886 -11.87 -4.53 -37.29
CA LYS A 886 -12.98 -5.45 -37.59
C LYS A 886 -12.53 -6.75 -38.28
N LYS A 887 -11.30 -6.81 -38.82
CA LYS A 887 -10.66 -8.01 -39.40
C LYS A 887 -9.77 -8.78 -38.41
N THR A 888 -9.38 -8.19 -37.28
CA THR A 888 -8.38 -8.75 -36.34
C THR A 888 -8.89 -8.93 -34.92
N TYR A 889 -9.81 -8.07 -34.47
CA TYR A 889 -10.45 -8.07 -33.16
C TYR A 889 -11.82 -8.71 -33.23
N THR A 890 -12.04 -9.75 -32.42
CA THR A 890 -13.28 -10.55 -32.42
C THR A 890 -14.08 -10.42 -31.12
N GLY A 891 -13.67 -9.52 -30.23
CA GLY A 891 -13.89 -9.63 -28.78
C GLY A 891 -12.67 -10.27 -28.10
N PRO A 892 -12.69 -10.45 -26.77
CA PRO A 892 -11.66 -11.20 -26.06
C PRO A 892 -11.49 -12.60 -26.64
N ILE A 893 -10.23 -13.04 -26.81
CA ILE A 893 -9.90 -14.30 -27.44
C ILE A 893 -10.02 -15.44 -26.41
N VAL A 894 -10.73 -16.51 -26.77
CA VAL A 894 -10.70 -17.79 -26.05
C VAL A 894 -9.44 -18.55 -26.49
N GLU A 895 -8.64 -18.99 -25.52
CA GLU A 895 -7.28 -19.51 -25.72
C GLU A 895 -7.14 -21.01 -25.38
N ILE A 896 -8.25 -21.76 -25.43
CA ILE A 896 -8.35 -23.18 -25.06
C ILE A 896 -8.26 -24.09 -26.29
#